data_AF-A0A936W928-F1
#
_entry.id   AF-A0A936W928-F1
#
_cell.length_a   1.000
_cell.length_b   1.000
_cell.length_c   1.000
_cell.angle_alpha   90.00
_cell.angle_beta   90.00
_cell.angle_gamma   90.00
#
_symmetry.space_group_name_H-M   'P 1'
#
loop_
_entity.id
_entity.type
_entity.pdbx_description
1 polymer ?
#
loop_
_entity_poly.entity_id
_entity_poly.type
_entity_poly.pdbx_seq_one_letter_code
_entity_poly.pdbx_strand_id
1 'polypeptide(L)'
;MRPSSLLLLLLVLWPFMVSGQQPSDQRSSVLIDALLERSFRLRSDSNSASIGLARRAAHLAMIAGDRGLEALAYQRLSLGMKYADEMDSAVFFARKGWMIAEEAQDQAVSLKCSMVLCDYLTRRRDFTEALVFGTLSIELAEKLKDEGELAKACNNMAAVYGKLDDRDKAVEYAYRGLEIKKRIDPASESASRITVGNLFFELGRMDLAEVEYKKCIALARAYGNKNDLAAGHLNLGNVYYEVDRNGDARTYLDSAVEEYRTRVKNPGKLLLALHSLTMVELREGKLAHAADVLQQADPLLGDQDDNGLRVQNDFLYSKLFLAKGQLRESMDRARSGLALAIAIKDRPAQAKLHYQIARILKDKGDYQGAIDEMLVQTQLRDSIAMENSVEKFATASMREKYEAEQTGFELMKLRNEKEVVLANAAKARIRQIALVVIVLLLVAVLGVLIRNLQHRKRLARQDHDLYEKRIEDLLKQQEIRQLDALVEGQEKERKRIAKDLHDRLGSMLSAIKLQFSALEERLDKVQVEQSERYRHVFVMLDDAVTEVRRISHDMVRTSLAQFGLAGALKDLRDAVHVPGKLEMELDLFGLDERLEQNLEIALYRMVQEAVSNILKHAEARHVSVQVTRSGKSVNVMVEDDGRGFDPSKAAEGMGTGNIRERAREFNGSVAIDARPGRGTIVSIDIPLA
;
A
#
# COMPACT_ATOMS: atom_id res chain seq x y z
N MET A 1 39.87 63.75 -7.66
CA MET A 1 38.49 63.30 -7.39
C MET A 1 37.82 64.34 -6.50
N ARG A 2 36.66 64.89 -6.89
CA ARG A 2 36.01 65.97 -6.12
C ARG A 2 35.41 65.43 -4.82
N PRO A 3 35.56 66.12 -3.68
CA PRO A 3 35.08 65.68 -2.36
C PRO A 3 33.55 65.68 -2.20
N SER A 4 32.79 66.12 -3.21
CA SER A 4 31.33 66.16 -3.20
C SER A 4 30.65 64.78 -3.37
N SER A 5 31.33 63.79 -3.94
CA SER A 5 30.77 62.45 -4.18
C SER A 5 30.75 61.57 -2.92
N LEU A 6 31.69 61.79 -2.00
CA LEU A 6 31.83 61.04 -0.74
C LEU A 6 30.82 61.50 0.32
N LEU A 7 30.49 62.80 0.34
CA LEU A 7 29.48 63.36 1.24
C LEU A 7 28.06 62.94 0.85
N LEU A 8 27.78 62.80 -0.45
CA LEU A 8 26.52 62.21 -0.93
C LEU A 8 26.43 60.71 -0.62
N LEU A 9 27.55 59.98 -0.64
CA LEU A 9 27.60 58.56 -0.28
C LEU A 9 27.31 58.36 1.22
N LEU A 10 27.84 59.24 2.08
CA LEU A 10 27.62 59.19 3.54
C LEU A 10 26.20 59.62 3.94
N LEU A 11 25.60 60.59 3.24
CA LEU A 11 24.20 61.01 3.48
C LEU A 11 23.17 59.99 3.00
N VAL A 12 23.50 59.16 2.01
CA VAL A 12 22.62 58.06 1.54
C VAL A 12 22.74 56.81 2.40
N LEU A 13 23.90 56.58 3.04
CA LEU A 13 24.14 55.41 3.90
C LEU A 13 23.74 55.62 5.38
N TRP A 14 23.55 56.85 5.84
CA TRP A 14 23.18 57.16 7.22
C TRP A 14 21.87 56.50 7.73
N PRO A 15 20.80 56.33 6.91
CA PRO A 15 19.61 55.61 7.35
C PRO A 15 19.80 54.09 7.49
N PHE A 16 20.79 53.50 6.81
CA PHE A 16 21.04 52.05 6.78
C PHE A 16 21.88 51.55 7.95
N MET A 17 22.63 52.43 8.64
CA MET A 17 23.40 52.05 9.83
C MET A 17 22.61 52.14 11.15
N VAL A 18 21.45 52.82 11.16
CA VAL A 18 20.71 53.11 12.40
C VAL A 18 19.39 52.34 12.52
N SER A 19 18.92 51.69 11.46
CA SER A 19 17.71 50.85 11.53
C SER A 19 18.02 49.40 11.14
N GLY A 20 18.01 48.51 12.15
CA GLY A 20 17.98 47.06 11.95
C GLY A 20 16.65 46.56 11.38
N GLN A 21 16.05 47.30 10.44
CA GLN A 21 14.87 46.90 9.70
C GLN A 21 15.26 46.70 8.24
N GLN A 22 15.06 45.47 7.74
CA GLN A 22 15.13 45.15 6.32
C GLN A 22 14.29 46.18 5.54
N PRO A 23 14.85 46.85 4.52
CA PRO A 23 14.08 47.79 3.72
C PRO A 23 13.08 47.00 2.88
N SER A 24 11.82 47.43 2.89
CA SER A 24 10.74 46.97 2.01
C SER A 24 11.24 46.51 0.62
N ASP A 25 11.11 45.21 0.32
CA ASP A 25 11.65 44.51 -0.87
C ASP A 25 11.41 45.23 -2.21
N GLN A 26 10.32 45.99 -2.32
CA GLN A 26 9.81 46.47 -3.61
C GLN A 26 10.59 47.64 -4.21
N ARG A 27 11.16 48.56 -3.41
CA ARG A 27 11.90 49.72 -3.94
C ARG A 27 13.30 49.34 -4.43
N SER A 28 13.94 48.39 -3.75
CA SER A 28 15.26 47.88 -4.10
C SER A 28 15.21 47.11 -5.42
N SER A 29 14.20 46.24 -5.60
CA SER A 29 13.95 45.50 -6.84
C SER A 29 13.71 46.43 -8.04
N VAL A 30 12.87 47.45 -7.91
CA VAL A 30 12.59 48.42 -9.00
C VAL A 30 13.85 49.17 -9.46
N LEU A 31 14.74 49.54 -8.52
CA LEU A 31 16.00 50.18 -8.87
C LEU A 31 16.93 49.21 -9.62
N ILE A 32 17.02 47.96 -9.18
CA ILE A 32 17.83 46.93 -9.82
C ILE A 32 17.33 46.70 -11.25
N ASP A 33 16.03 46.52 -11.45
CA ASP A 33 15.43 46.35 -12.78
C ASP A 33 15.72 47.55 -13.70
N ALA A 34 15.60 48.77 -13.20
CA ALA A 34 15.92 49.96 -13.97
C ALA A 34 17.40 50.01 -14.40
N LEU A 35 18.32 49.57 -13.53
CA LEU A 35 19.74 49.45 -13.85
C LEU A 35 19.99 48.37 -14.90
N LEU A 36 19.34 47.21 -14.77
CA LEU A 36 19.46 46.10 -15.71
C LEU A 36 18.92 46.45 -17.10
N GLU A 37 17.79 47.14 -17.15
CA GLU A 37 17.18 47.58 -18.41
C GLU A 37 18.03 48.67 -19.09
N ARG A 38 18.60 49.59 -18.32
CA ARG A 38 19.53 50.59 -18.86
C ARG A 38 20.84 49.97 -19.31
N SER A 39 21.37 48.99 -18.57
CA SER A 39 22.55 48.21 -18.96
C SER A 39 22.30 47.48 -20.28
N PHE A 40 21.14 46.82 -20.41
CA PHE A 40 20.76 46.13 -21.64
C PHE A 40 20.71 47.11 -22.81
N ARG A 41 20.05 48.26 -22.68
CA ARG A 41 19.98 49.27 -23.76
C ARG A 41 21.34 49.81 -24.18
N LEU A 42 22.26 50.05 -23.23
CA LEU A 42 23.59 50.61 -23.51
C LEU A 42 24.63 49.58 -23.97
N ARG A 43 24.26 48.30 -24.09
CA ARG A 43 25.20 47.21 -24.37
C ARG A 43 26.01 47.39 -25.66
N SER A 44 25.43 48.01 -26.68
CA SER A 44 26.08 48.28 -27.97
C SER A 44 26.67 49.68 -28.09
N ASP A 45 26.15 50.63 -27.33
CA ASP A 45 26.43 52.06 -27.53
C ASP A 45 27.54 52.55 -26.59
N SER A 46 27.63 51.94 -25.40
CA SER A 46 28.61 52.29 -24.37
C SER A 46 28.86 51.10 -23.45
N ASN A 47 29.71 50.18 -23.91
CA ASN A 47 30.02 48.90 -23.24
C ASN A 47 30.47 49.11 -21.78
N SER A 48 31.35 50.08 -21.53
CA SER A 48 31.84 50.39 -20.17
C SER A 48 30.72 50.83 -19.22
N ALA A 49 29.78 51.65 -19.70
CA ALA A 49 28.60 52.04 -18.94
C ALA A 49 27.64 50.86 -18.72
N SER A 50 27.42 50.03 -19.75
CA SER A 50 26.60 48.81 -19.64
C SER A 50 27.15 47.86 -18.58
N ILE A 51 28.47 47.59 -18.61
CA ILE A 51 29.21 46.77 -17.64
C ILE A 51 29.12 47.38 -16.23
N GLY A 52 29.35 48.69 -16.10
CA GLY A 52 29.28 49.39 -14.82
C GLY A 52 27.89 49.33 -14.17
N LEU A 53 26.83 49.49 -14.98
CA LEU A 53 25.44 49.38 -14.52
C LEU A 53 25.08 47.96 -14.11
N ALA A 54 25.45 46.94 -14.92
CA ALA A 54 25.21 45.53 -14.58
C ALA A 54 25.95 45.12 -13.30
N ARG A 55 27.21 45.55 -13.13
CA ARG A 55 28.00 45.28 -11.92
C ARG A 55 27.36 45.92 -10.68
N ARG A 56 26.84 47.15 -10.81
CA ARG A 56 26.12 47.82 -9.72
C ARG A 56 24.82 47.11 -9.39
N ALA A 57 24.06 46.66 -10.40
CA ALA A 57 22.86 45.86 -10.21
C ALA A 57 23.16 44.54 -9.47
N ALA A 58 24.23 43.82 -9.86
CA ALA A 58 24.64 42.58 -9.21
C ALA A 58 24.99 42.79 -7.73
N HIS A 59 25.72 43.85 -7.40
CA HIS A 59 26.06 44.18 -6.01
C HIS A 59 24.82 44.52 -5.17
N LEU A 60 23.88 45.27 -5.74
CA LEU A 60 22.62 45.60 -5.05
C LEU A 60 21.73 44.36 -4.85
N ALA A 61 21.63 43.49 -5.86
CA ALA A 61 20.87 42.24 -5.76
C ALA A 61 21.47 41.30 -4.70
N MET A 62 22.80 41.21 -4.63
CA MET A 62 23.51 40.43 -3.60
C MET A 62 23.24 40.94 -2.18
N ILE A 63 23.22 42.27 -1.97
CA ILE A 63 22.88 42.87 -0.67
C ILE A 63 21.41 42.63 -0.33
N ALA A 64 20.52 42.69 -1.32
CA ALA A 64 19.09 42.45 -1.14
C ALA A 64 18.78 40.96 -0.91
N GLY A 65 19.70 40.05 -1.22
CA GLY A 65 19.47 38.60 -1.15
C GLY A 65 18.60 38.04 -2.27
N ASP A 66 18.35 38.82 -3.34
CA ASP A 66 17.56 38.39 -4.50
C ASP A 66 18.46 37.66 -5.52
N ARG A 67 18.47 36.32 -5.43
CA ARG A 67 19.29 35.46 -6.29
C ARG A 67 18.87 35.52 -7.77
N GLY A 68 17.59 35.74 -8.06
CA GLY A 68 17.09 35.84 -9.44
C GLY A 68 17.58 37.11 -10.13
N LEU A 69 17.48 38.25 -9.45
CA LEU A 69 18.04 39.51 -9.95
C LEU A 69 19.57 39.51 -9.99
N GLU A 70 20.24 38.81 -9.06
CA GLU A 70 21.69 38.62 -9.10
C GLU A 70 22.10 37.84 -10.35
N ALA A 71 21.42 36.73 -10.64
CA ALA A 71 21.65 35.93 -11.84
C ALA A 71 21.44 36.75 -13.11
N LEU A 72 20.34 37.51 -13.19
CA LEU A 72 20.04 38.36 -14.34
C LEU A 72 21.09 39.47 -14.50
N ALA A 73 21.62 40.02 -13.41
CA ALA A 73 22.71 41.00 -13.47
C ALA A 73 24.00 40.42 -14.05
N TYR A 74 24.36 39.19 -13.69
CA TYR A 74 25.50 38.50 -14.32
C TYR A 74 25.26 38.19 -15.79
N GLN A 75 24.02 37.86 -16.17
CA GLN A 75 23.63 37.71 -17.57
C GLN A 75 23.77 39.04 -18.35
N ARG A 76 23.38 40.18 -17.77
CA ARG A 76 23.59 41.50 -18.40
C ARG A 76 25.07 41.88 -18.48
N LEU A 77 25.84 41.55 -17.45
CA LEU A 77 27.28 41.75 -17.42
C LEU A 77 27.97 40.95 -18.52
N SER A 78 27.55 39.71 -18.76
CA SER A 78 28.08 38.87 -19.84
C SER A 78 27.84 39.48 -21.22
N LEU A 79 26.64 40.02 -21.45
CA LEU A 79 26.33 40.76 -22.68
C LEU A 79 27.25 41.98 -22.84
N GLY A 80 27.42 42.78 -21.79
CA GLY A 80 28.34 43.92 -21.81
C GLY A 80 29.78 43.53 -22.17
N MET A 81 30.29 42.45 -21.57
CA MET A 81 31.63 41.91 -21.87
C MET A 81 31.75 41.44 -23.32
N LYS A 82 30.71 40.77 -23.84
CA LYS A 82 30.69 40.32 -25.25
C LYS A 82 30.76 41.50 -26.22
N TYR A 83 30.10 42.62 -25.94
CA TYR A 83 30.22 43.81 -26.79
C TYR A 83 31.56 44.55 -26.61
N ALA A 84 32.21 44.39 -25.46
CA ALA A 84 33.58 44.85 -25.21
C ALA A 84 34.68 43.94 -25.80
N ASP A 85 34.30 42.92 -26.57
CA ASP A 85 35.18 41.89 -27.14
C ASP A 85 35.97 41.08 -26.10
N GLU A 86 35.48 41.05 -24.85
CA GLU A 86 36.04 40.24 -23.76
C GLU A 86 35.32 38.89 -23.67
N MET A 87 35.50 38.03 -24.68
CA MET A 87 34.73 36.78 -24.79
C MET A 87 34.92 35.82 -23.60
N ASP A 88 36.12 35.74 -23.02
CA ASP A 88 36.37 34.90 -21.84
C ASP A 88 35.62 35.40 -20.61
N SER A 89 35.64 36.70 -20.37
CA SER A 89 34.84 37.36 -19.33
C SER A 89 33.35 37.13 -19.57
N ALA A 90 32.90 37.22 -20.82
CA ALA A 90 31.51 37.00 -21.20
C ALA A 90 31.06 35.57 -20.85
N VAL A 91 31.81 34.55 -21.24
CA VAL A 91 31.51 33.15 -20.88
C VAL A 91 31.51 32.96 -19.36
N PHE A 92 32.51 33.49 -18.66
CA PHE A 92 32.60 33.39 -17.20
C PHE A 92 31.36 33.95 -16.50
N PHE A 93 30.95 35.18 -16.84
CA PHE A 93 29.79 35.80 -16.21
C PHE A 93 28.47 35.15 -16.62
N ALA A 94 28.36 34.66 -17.86
CA ALA A 94 27.18 33.91 -18.29
C ALA A 94 27.03 32.59 -17.51
N ARG A 95 28.12 31.86 -17.28
CA ARG A 95 28.13 30.65 -16.43
C ARG A 95 27.78 30.96 -14.99
N LYS A 96 28.34 32.03 -14.44
CA LYS A 96 28.03 32.46 -13.07
C LYS A 96 26.56 32.82 -12.92
N GLY A 97 25.99 33.56 -13.88
CA GLY A 97 24.56 33.86 -13.93
C GLY A 97 23.70 32.61 -14.02
N TRP A 98 24.09 31.64 -14.86
CA TRP A 98 23.39 30.35 -14.98
C TRP A 98 23.41 29.57 -13.66
N MET A 99 24.57 29.41 -13.02
CA MET A 99 24.70 28.66 -11.76
C MET A 99 23.83 29.27 -10.64
N ILE A 100 23.80 30.59 -10.53
CA ILE A 100 22.96 31.28 -9.55
C ILE A 100 21.47 31.13 -9.90
N ALA A 101 21.10 31.17 -11.18
CA ALA A 101 19.73 30.95 -11.61
C ALA A 101 19.24 29.54 -11.29
N GLU A 102 20.09 28.52 -11.49
CA GLU A 102 19.78 27.12 -11.12
C GLU A 102 19.60 26.97 -9.61
N GLU A 103 20.49 27.56 -8.80
CA GLU A 103 20.34 27.59 -7.33
C GLU A 103 19.05 28.29 -6.88
N ALA A 104 18.67 29.37 -7.57
CA ALA A 104 17.43 30.10 -7.33
C ALA A 104 16.18 29.41 -7.90
N GLN A 105 16.35 28.33 -8.68
CA GLN A 105 15.31 27.67 -9.46
C GLN A 105 14.57 28.63 -10.43
N ASP A 106 15.24 29.68 -10.89
CA ASP A 106 14.71 30.65 -11.85
C ASP A 106 14.94 30.16 -13.28
N GLN A 107 13.94 29.47 -13.81
CA GLN A 107 14.00 28.86 -15.14
C GLN A 107 14.08 29.90 -16.27
N ALA A 108 13.51 31.10 -16.08
CA ALA A 108 13.49 32.14 -17.10
C ALA A 108 14.87 32.80 -17.24
N VAL A 109 15.57 33.03 -16.13
CA VAL A 109 16.95 33.53 -16.17
C VAL A 109 17.91 32.42 -16.59
N SER A 110 17.70 31.18 -16.16
CA SER A 110 18.49 30.03 -16.63
C SER A 110 18.44 29.88 -18.15
N LEU A 111 17.25 30.01 -18.76
CA LEU A 111 17.07 30.04 -20.22
C LEU A 111 17.89 31.17 -20.87
N LYS A 112 17.81 32.40 -20.35
CA LYS A 112 18.58 33.54 -20.89
C LYS A 112 20.08 33.32 -20.81
N CYS A 113 20.57 32.67 -19.75
CA CYS A 113 21.98 32.37 -19.57
C CYS A 113 22.44 31.22 -20.48
N SER A 114 21.68 30.14 -20.59
CA SER A 114 22.01 29.01 -21.46
C SER A 114 22.03 29.41 -22.94
N MET A 115 21.10 30.27 -23.36
CA MET A 115 21.10 30.80 -24.73
C MET A 115 22.35 31.60 -25.08
N VAL A 116 22.80 32.51 -24.20
CA VAL A 116 24.03 33.28 -24.46
C VAL A 116 25.28 32.40 -24.33
N LEU A 117 25.29 31.40 -23.45
CA LEU A 117 26.36 30.42 -23.38
C LEU A 117 26.48 29.63 -24.68
N CYS A 118 25.37 29.16 -25.24
CA CYS A 118 25.36 28.49 -26.54
C CYS A 118 26.01 29.37 -27.63
N ASP A 119 25.63 30.65 -27.76
CA ASP A 119 26.24 31.57 -28.75
C ASP A 119 27.75 31.78 -28.48
N TYR A 120 28.13 32.07 -27.23
CA TYR A 120 29.52 32.40 -26.90
C TYR A 120 30.45 31.20 -27.06
N LEU A 121 30.02 30.02 -26.63
CA LEU A 121 30.77 28.78 -26.76
C LEU A 121 30.89 28.35 -28.23
N THR A 122 29.85 28.58 -29.03
CA THR A 122 29.93 28.38 -30.50
C THR A 122 31.01 29.28 -31.11
N ARG A 123 31.07 30.57 -30.74
CA ARG A 123 32.10 31.50 -31.23
C ARG A 123 33.50 31.10 -30.76
N ARG A 124 33.60 30.55 -29.56
CA ARG A 124 34.86 30.04 -28.99
C ARG A 124 35.27 28.68 -29.52
N ARG A 125 34.46 28.04 -30.38
CA ARG A 125 34.71 26.68 -30.85
C ARG A 125 34.78 25.67 -29.70
N ASP A 126 33.90 25.85 -28.72
CA ASP A 126 33.62 24.86 -27.68
C ASP A 126 32.25 24.24 -27.96
N PHE A 127 32.16 23.53 -29.09
CA PHE A 127 30.88 23.01 -29.57
C PHE A 127 30.28 21.94 -28.65
N THR A 128 31.11 21.22 -27.90
CA THR A 128 30.66 20.23 -26.91
C THR A 128 29.74 20.88 -25.91
N GLU A 129 30.19 21.97 -25.31
CA GLU A 129 29.42 22.65 -24.29
C GLU A 129 28.34 23.55 -24.88
N ALA A 130 28.56 24.09 -26.08
CA ALA A 130 27.53 24.78 -26.83
C ALA A 130 26.30 23.88 -27.09
N LEU A 131 26.51 22.60 -27.43
CA LEU A 131 25.42 21.62 -27.59
C LEU A 131 24.64 21.38 -26.28
N VAL A 132 25.34 21.32 -25.15
CA VAL A 132 24.71 21.14 -23.82
C VAL A 132 23.80 22.33 -23.51
N PHE A 133 24.34 23.55 -23.57
CA PHE A 133 23.56 24.74 -23.25
C PHE A 133 22.50 25.06 -24.31
N GLY A 134 22.75 24.74 -25.57
CA GLY A 134 21.78 24.87 -26.65
C GLY A 134 20.59 23.92 -26.45
N THR A 135 20.83 22.65 -26.11
CA THR A 135 19.75 21.69 -25.82
C THR A 135 18.97 22.09 -24.56
N LEU A 136 19.68 22.48 -23.49
CA LEU A 136 19.05 23.02 -22.29
C LEU A 136 18.17 24.24 -22.59
N SER A 137 18.61 25.14 -23.47
CA SER A 137 17.82 26.31 -23.85
C SER A 137 16.53 25.94 -24.60
N ILE A 138 16.55 24.89 -25.42
CA ILE A 138 15.34 24.37 -26.09
C ILE A 138 14.39 23.77 -25.05
N GLU A 139 14.88 22.89 -24.18
CA GLU A 139 14.07 22.24 -23.14
C GLU A 139 13.41 23.25 -22.20
N LEU A 140 14.16 24.26 -21.75
CA LEU A 140 13.65 25.33 -20.90
C LEU A 140 12.61 26.20 -21.63
N ALA A 141 12.85 26.55 -22.90
CA ALA A 141 11.90 27.34 -23.68
C ALA A 141 10.59 26.58 -23.92
N GLU A 142 10.64 25.28 -24.19
CA GLU A 142 9.47 24.41 -24.30
C GLU A 142 8.70 24.31 -22.98
N LYS A 143 9.41 24.09 -21.87
CA LYS A 143 8.81 24.02 -20.53
C LYS A 143 8.11 25.32 -20.14
N LEU A 144 8.72 26.45 -20.46
CA LEU A 144 8.16 27.79 -20.23
C LEU A 144 7.08 28.18 -21.26
N LYS A 145 6.91 27.38 -22.32
CA LYS A 145 6.04 27.67 -23.48
C LYS A 145 6.36 29.02 -24.12
N ASP A 146 7.63 29.42 -24.09
CA ASP A 146 8.10 30.65 -24.72
C ASP A 146 8.53 30.35 -26.17
N GLU A 147 7.57 30.46 -27.09
CA GLU A 147 7.82 30.23 -28.51
C GLU A 147 8.85 31.21 -29.10
N GLY A 148 8.98 32.42 -28.52
CA GLY A 148 9.92 33.43 -28.97
C GLY A 148 11.37 33.05 -28.67
N GLU A 149 11.65 32.60 -27.44
CA GLU A 149 12.97 32.10 -27.05
C GLU A 149 13.26 30.73 -27.66
N LEU A 150 12.25 29.85 -27.83
CA LEU A 150 12.42 28.56 -28.52
C LEU A 150 12.92 28.75 -29.96
N ALA A 151 12.38 29.71 -30.71
CA ALA A 151 12.83 29.99 -32.06
C ALA A 151 14.30 30.46 -32.10
N LYS A 152 14.72 31.30 -31.14
CA LYS A 152 16.11 31.76 -31.03
C LYS A 152 17.06 30.62 -30.61
N ALA A 153 16.63 29.76 -29.68
CA ALA A 153 17.38 28.58 -29.27
C ALA A 153 17.61 27.62 -30.46
N CYS A 154 16.58 27.41 -31.28
CA CYS A 154 16.71 26.64 -32.53
C CYS A 154 17.72 27.28 -33.50
N ASN A 155 17.71 28.61 -33.66
CA ASN A 155 18.69 29.31 -34.50
C ASN A 155 20.13 29.15 -33.98
N ASN A 156 20.33 29.19 -32.66
CA ASN A 156 21.64 28.94 -32.05
C ASN A 156 22.10 27.49 -32.30
N MET A 157 21.21 26.51 -32.14
CA MET A 157 21.51 25.10 -32.45
C MET A 157 21.83 24.87 -33.92
N ALA A 158 21.12 25.56 -34.83
CA ALA A 158 21.43 25.52 -36.25
C ALA A 158 22.85 26.05 -36.54
N ALA A 159 23.27 27.13 -35.86
CA ALA A 159 24.63 27.64 -35.98
C ALA A 159 25.67 26.65 -35.44
N VAL A 160 25.42 26.00 -34.29
CA VAL A 160 26.30 24.96 -33.74
C VAL A 160 26.46 23.81 -34.76
N TYR A 161 25.36 23.22 -35.22
CA TYR A 161 25.43 22.12 -36.18
C TYR A 161 26.00 22.52 -37.55
N GLY A 162 25.79 23.78 -37.97
CA GLY A 162 26.41 24.33 -39.17
C GLY A 162 27.94 24.36 -39.07
N LYS A 163 28.50 24.75 -37.92
CA LYS A 163 29.96 24.71 -37.68
C LYS A 163 30.49 23.28 -37.52
N LEU A 164 29.66 22.34 -37.09
CA LEU A 164 29.97 20.91 -37.05
C LEU A 164 29.88 20.23 -38.42
N ASP A 165 29.40 20.93 -39.46
CA ASP A 165 29.11 20.37 -40.79
C ASP A 165 28.17 19.14 -40.70
N ASP A 166 27.28 19.13 -39.72
CA ASP A 166 26.10 18.24 -39.65
C ASP A 166 24.93 18.97 -40.32
N ARG A 167 24.88 18.81 -41.64
CA ARG A 167 24.02 19.61 -42.51
C ARG A 167 22.54 19.36 -42.25
N ASP A 168 22.19 18.11 -42.00
CA ASP A 168 20.79 17.71 -41.83
C ASP A 168 20.22 18.34 -40.56
N LYS A 169 20.94 18.25 -39.44
CA LYS A 169 20.52 18.88 -38.19
C LYS A 169 20.54 20.39 -38.26
N ALA A 170 21.56 20.99 -38.89
CA ALA A 170 21.62 22.44 -39.03
C ALA A 170 20.38 22.98 -39.77
N VAL A 171 20.00 22.32 -40.86
CA VAL A 171 18.79 22.65 -41.64
C VAL A 171 17.53 22.41 -40.81
N GLU A 172 17.42 21.26 -40.13
CA GLU A 172 16.28 20.91 -39.29
C GLU A 172 15.98 22.00 -38.25
N TYR A 173 16.99 22.37 -37.44
CA TYR A 173 16.83 23.39 -36.41
C TYR A 173 16.57 24.77 -36.99
N ALA A 174 17.20 25.14 -38.11
CA ALA A 174 16.97 26.43 -38.75
C ALA A 174 15.52 26.57 -39.25
N TYR A 175 14.97 25.51 -39.87
CA TYR A 175 13.57 25.51 -40.32
C TYR A 175 12.59 25.42 -39.15
N ARG A 176 12.93 24.69 -38.09
CA ARG A 176 12.11 24.66 -36.86
C ARG A 176 11.96 26.06 -36.26
N GLY A 177 13.05 26.81 -36.11
CA GLY A 177 13.02 28.19 -35.63
C GLY A 177 12.25 29.14 -36.55
N LEU A 178 12.44 28.99 -37.87
CA LEU A 178 11.70 29.75 -38.87
C LEU A 178 10.19 29.50 -38.82
N GLU A 179 9.76 28.24 -38.72
CA GLU A 179 8.33 27.88 -38.71
C GLU A 179 7.61 28.41 -37.46
N ILE A 180 8.28 28.39 -36.32
CA ILE A 180 7.78 29.04 -35.10
C ILE A 180 7.63 30.55 -35.34
N LYS A 181 8.65 31.20 -35.93
CA LYS A 181 8.59 32.65 -36.19
C LYS A 181 7.49 33.06 -37.16
N LYS A 182 7.24 32.29 -38.22
CA LYS A 182 6.09 32.52 -39.10
C LYS A 182 4.76 32.55 -38.35
N ARG A 183 4.59 31.70 -37.35
CA ARG A 183 3.35 31.62 -36.56
C ARG A 183 3.21 32.80 -35.61
N ILE A 184 4.27 33.14 -34.87
CA ILE A 184 4.17 34.09 -33.74
C ILE A 184 4.47 35.53 -34.09
N ASP A 185 5.29 35.76 -35.12
CA ASP A 185 5.82 37.08 -35.46
C ASP A 185 6.24 37.12 -36.95
N PRO A 186 5.25 37.17 -37.88
CA PRO A 186 5.52 37.21 -39.31
C PRO A 186 6.41 38.38 -39.74
N ALA A 187 6.39 39.49 -39.02
CA ALA A 187 7.20 40.66 -39.32
C ALA A 187 8.70 40.40 -39.09
N SER A 188 9.05 39.51 -38.16
CA SER A 188 10.43 39.07 -37.91
C SER A 188 10.84 37.82 -38.70
N GLU A 189 9.99 37.32 -39.60
CA GLU A 189 10.34 36.18 -40.46
C GLU A 189 11.57 36.48 -41.32
N SER A 190 11.72 37.72 -41.80
CA SER A 190 12.86 38.14 -42.63
C SER A 190 14.22 37.89 -41.96
N ALA A 191 14.33 38.14 -40.65
CA ALA A 191 15.55 37.89 -39.90
C ALA A 191 15.89 36.39 -39.84
N SER A 192 14.89 35.53 -39.61
CA SER A 192 15.10 34.07 -39.62
C SER A 192 15.48 33.55 -41.01
N ARG A 193 14.91 34.13 -42.08
CA ARG A 193 15.27 33.81 -43.47
C ARG A 193 16.73 34.16 -43.78
N ILE A 194 17.26 35.26 -43.22
CA ILE A 194 18.70 35.58 -43.32
C ILE A 194 19.53 34.49 -42.65
N THR A 195 19.14 34.04 -41.45
CA THR A 195 19.86 32.98 -40.74
C THR A 195 19.91 31.68 -41.55
N VAL A 196 18.77 31.24 -42.10
CA VAL A 196 18.69 30.04 -42.96
C VAL A 196 19.50 30.24 -44.23
N GLY A 197 19.42 31.41 -44.87
CA GLY A 197 20.21 31.74 -46.06
C GLY A 197 21.72 31.72 -45.80
N ASN A 198 22.16 32.26 -44.67
CA ASN A 198 23.57 32.26 -44.26
C ASN A 198 24.07 30.83 -44.07
N LEU A 199 23.27 29.96 -43.45
CA LEU A 199 23.60 28.55 -43.30
C LEU A 199 23.79 27.89 -44.67
N PHE A 200 22.86 28.07 -45.61
CA PHE A 200 23.00 27.51 -46.95
C PHE A 200 24.21 28.07 -47.71
N PHE A 201 24.52 29.35 -47.53
CA PHE A 201 25.70 29.98 -48.10
C PHE A 201 26.99 29.32 -47.58
N GLU A 202 27.10 29.12 -46.26
CA GLU A 202 28.23 28.42 -45.63
C GLU A 202 28.35 26.97 -46.09
N LEU A 203 27.22 26.30 -46.36
CA LEU A 203 27.18 24.93 -46.88
C LEU A 203 27.46 24.82 -48.39
N GLY A 204 27.72 25.94 -49.09
CA GLY A 204 27.95 25.96 -50.54
C GLY A 204 26.69 25.78 -51.38
N ARG A 205 25.50 25.81 -50.77
CA ARG A 205 24.19 25.66 -51.43
C ARG A 205 23.64 27.02 -51.88
N MET A 206 24.32 27.60 -52.86
CA MET A 206 24.02 28.94 -53.38
C MET A 206 22.59 29.05 -53.94
N ASP A 207 22.08 27.96 -54.53
CA ASP A 207 20.71 27.84 -55.03
C ASP A 207 19.65 28.06 -53.93
N LEU A 208 19.86 27.43 -52.77
CA LEU A 208 18.95 27.56 -51.63
C LEU A 208 19.13 28.89 -50.90
N ALA A 209 20.37 29.36 -50.76
CA ALA A 209 20.67 30.66 -50.17
C ALA A 209 19.99 31.80 -50.95
N GLU A 210 20.05 31.77 -52.29
CA GLU A 210 19.38 32.73 -53.17
C GLU A 210 17.87 32.82 -52.87
N VAL A 211 17.20 31.66 -52.76
CA VAL A 211 15.76 31.57 -52.50
C VAL A 211 15.42 32.22 -51.15
N GLU A 212 16.18 31.93 -50.11
CA GLU A 212 15.91 32.44 -48.77
C GLU A 212 16.17 33.95 -48.66
N TYR A 213 17.23 34.47 -49.27
CA TYR A 213 17.46 35.93 -49.30
C TYR A 213 16.43 36.68 -50.15
N LYS A 214 15.95 36.11 -51.26
CA LYS A 214 14.84 36.71 -52.02
C LYS A 214 13.56 36.82 -51.20
N LYS A 215 13.21 35.76 -50.46
CA LYS A 215 12.07 35.78 -49.51
C LYS A 215 12.28 36.83 -48.42
N CYS A 216 13.48 36.89 -47.84
CA CYS A 216 13.84 37.94 -46.88
C CYS A 216 13.59 39.34 -47.44
N ILE A 217 14.13 39.66 -48.62
CA ILE A 217 13.97 40.98 -49.24
C ILE A 217 12.49 41.32 -49.47
N ALA A 218 11.69 40.36 -49.94
CA ALA A 218 10.26 40.56 -50.17
C ALA A 218 9.51 40.86 -48.86
N LEU A 219 9.75 40.07 -47.82
CA LEU A 219 9.14 40.24 -46.49
C LEU A 219 9.60 41.53 -45.82
N ALA A 220 10.91 41.79 -45.80
CA ALA A 220 11.49 43.00 -45.22
C ALA A 220 10.92 44.26 -45.88
N ARG A 221 10.71 44.23 -47.20
CA ARG A 221 10.03 45.32 -47.93
C ARG A 221 8.57 45.45 -47.54
N ALA A 222 7.83 44.34 -47.46
CA ALA A 222 6.42 44.34 -47.10
C ALA A 222 6.16 44.88 -45.67
N TYR A 223 7.02 44.52 -44.72
CA TYR A 223 6.93 44.95 -43.31
C TYR A 223 7.74 46.22 -42.99
N GLY A 224 8.42 46.82 -43.97
CA GLY A 224 9.22 48.03 -43.77
C GLY A 224 10.48 47.85 -42.90
N ASN A 225 11.00 46.63 -42.77
CA ASN A 225 12.22 46.34 -42.02
C ASN A 225 13.47 46.67 -42.85
N LYS A 226 13.97 47.90 -42.68
CA LYS A 226 15.12 48.44 -43.42
C LYS A 226 16.42 47.67 -43.17
N ASN A 227 16.64 47.20 -41.95
CA ASN A 227 17.86 46.47 -41.59
C ASN A 227 17.95 45.13 -42.31
N ASP A 228 16.85 44.37 -42.27
CA ASP A 228 16.77 43.05 -42.92
C ASP A 228 16.77 43.20 -44.45
N LEU A 229 16.18 44.27 -44.97
CA LEU A 229 16.23 44.59 -46.39
C LEU A 229 17.68 44.80 -46.85
N ALA A 230 18.44 45.66 -46.15
CA ALA A 230 19.84 45.92 -46.45
C ALA A 230 20.70 44.64 -46.34
N ALA A 231 20.49 43.84 -45.29
CA ALA A 231 21.20 42.58 -45.08
C ALA A 231 20.87 41.54 -46.16
N GLY A 232 19.61 41.41 -46.55
CA GLY A 232 19.18 40.55 -47.64
C GLY A 232 19.81 40.94 -48.97
N HIS A 233 19.87 42.24 -49.28
CA HIS A 233 20.56 42.76 -50.46
C HIS A 233 22.06 42.43 -50.43
N LEU A 234 22.75 42.67 -49.31
CA LEU A 234 24.18 42.37 -49.15
C LEU A 234 24.47 40.88 -49.38
N ASN A 235 23.72 40.01 -48.71
CA ASN A 235 23.97 38.58 -48.76
C ASN A 235 23.61 37.97 -50.13
N LEU A 236 22.53 38.44 -50.76
CA LEU A 236 22.19 38.03 -52.13
C LEU A 236 23.22 38.52 -53.16
N GLY A 237 23.76 39.72 -52.95
CA GLY A 237 24.89 40.22 -53.73
C GLY A 237 26.12 39.32 -53.62
N ASN A 238 26.45 38.86 -52.41
CA ASN A 238 27.53 37.90 -52.18
C ASN A 238 27.25 36.52 -52.83
N VAL A 239 26.01 36.02 -52.80
CA VAL A 239 25.62 34.79 -53.52
C VAL A 239 25.92 34.93 -55.01
N TYR A 240 25.50 36.04 -55.62
CA TYR A 240 25.75 36.26 -57.05
C TYR A 240 27.23 36.44 -57.39
N TYR A 241 28.03 36.99 -56.47
CA TYR A 241 29.47 37.01 -56.61
C TYR A 241 30.07 35.59 -56.62
N GLU A 242 29.62 34.70 -55.73
CA GLU A 242 30.12 33.32 -55.69
C GLU A 242 29.75 32.51 -56.95
N VAL A 243 28.57 32.75 -57.54
CA VAL A 243 28.15 32.11 -58.80
C VAL A 243 28.54 32.88 -60.07
N ASP A 244 29.46 33.84 -59.94
CA ASP A 244 30.03 34.66 -61.02
C ASP A 244 29.03 35.50 -61.84
N ARG A 245 27.87 35.81 -61.26
CA ARG A 245 26.86 36.74 -61.81
C ARG A 245 27.15 38.17 -61.37
N ASN A 246 28.30 38.71 -61.78
CA ASN A 246 28.84 39.98 -61.27
C ASN A 246 27.92 41.20 -61.47
N GLY A 247 27.16 41.26 -62.57
CA GLY A 247 26.19 42.34 -62.82
C GLY A 247 25.02 42.34 -61.82
N ASP A 248 24.51 41.16 -61.48
CA ASP A 248 23.49 41.01 -60.43
C ASP A 248 24.11 41.33 -59.06
N ALA A 249 25.30 40.79 -58.77
CA ALA A 249 26.02 41.04 -57.52
C ALA A 249 26.14 42.54 -57.24
N ARG A 250 26.63 43.31 -58.22
CA ARG A 250 26.73 44.77 -58.16
C ARG A 250 25.38 45.42 -57.86
N THR A 251 24.33 45.07 -58.60
CA THR A 251 22.99 45.67 -58.44
C THR A 251 22.46 45.53 -57.01
N TYR A 252 22.61 44.33 -56.44
CA TYR A 252 22.17 44.06 -55.07
C TYR A 252 23.10 44.72 -54.03
N LEU A 253 24.41 44.77 -54.27
CA LEU A 253 25.35 45.43 -53.36
C LEU A 253 25.21 46.95 -53.35
N ASP A 254 24.95 47.59 -54.51
CA ASP A 254 24.64 49.02 -54.59
C ASP A 254 23.38 49.34 -53.77
N SER A 255 22.36 48.48 -53.88
CA SER A 255 21.15 48.60 -53.06
C SER A 255 21.45 48.48 -51.57
N ALA A 256 22.33 47.55 -51.17
CA ALA A 256 22.75 47.39 -49.78
C ALA A 256 23.54 48.61 -49.26
N VAL A 257 24.46 49.14 -50.06
CA VAL A 257 25.25 50.35 -49.76
C VAL A 257 24.31 51.54 -49.54
N GLU A 258 23.34 51.74 -50.43
CA GLU A 258 22.37 52.83 -50.31
C GLU A 258 21.50 52.69 -49.05
N GLU A 259 20.93 51.51 -48.80
CA GLU A 259 20.13 51.25 -47.60
C GLU A 259 20.94 51.45 -46.31
N TYR A 260 22.19 50.95 -46.25
CA TYR A 260 23.04 51.13 -45.08
C TYR A 260 23.47 52.59 -44.86
N ARG A 261 23.65 53.35 -45.94
CA ARG A 261 24.08 54.75 -45.90
C ARG A 261 22.96 55.70 -45.49
N THR A 262 21.79 55.62 -46.12
CA THR A 262 20.75 56.65 -45.98
C THR A 262 19.68 56.28 -44.98
N ARG A 263 19.32 55.00 -44.91
CA ARG A 263 18.14 54.53 -44.16
C ARG A 263 18.50 53.91 -42.81
N VAL A 264 19.48 53.00 -42.79
CA VAL A 264 19.90 52.28 -41.58
C VAL A 264 20.94 53.07 -40.78
N LYS A 265 21.89 53.72 -41.46
CA LYS A 265 22.99 54.50 -40.86
C LYS A 265 23.90 53.65 -39.95
N ASN A 266 24.36 52.50 -40.44
CA ASN A 266 25.30 51.63 -39.73
C ASN A 266 26.67 51.61 -40.45
N PRO A 267 27.71 52.28 -39.92
CA PRO A 267 28.99 52.43 -40.62
C PRO A 267 29.73 51.10 -40.82
N GLY A 268 29.68 50.18 -39.84
CA GLY A 268 30.34 48.87 -39.97
C GLY A 268 29.68 47.99 -41.03
N LYS A 269 28.34 47.98 -41.11
CA LYS A 269 27.62 47.24 -42.16
C LYS A 269 27.77 47.88 -43.54
N LEU A 270 27.80 49.21 -43.60
CA LEU A 270 28.12 49.94 -44.81
C LEU A 270 29.52 49.59 -45.33
N LEU A 271 30.51 49.52 -44.43
CA LEU A 271 31.88 49.13 -44.76
C LEU A 271 31.94 47.71 -45.36
N LEU A 272 31.22 46.74 -44.78
CA LEU A 272 31.12 45.38 -45.34
C LEU A 272 30.50 45.38 -46.74
N ALA A 273 29.45 46.17 -46.97
CA ALA A 273 28.82 46.27 -48.29
C ALA A 273 29.76 46.89 -49.33
N LEU A 274 30.52 47.94 -48.96
CA LEU A 274 31.55 48.55 -49.82
C LEU A 274 32.69 47.56 -50.11
N HIS A 275 33.12 46.76 -49.13
CA HIS A 275 34.14 45.72 -49.33
C HIS A 275 33.69 44.65 -50.32
N SER A 276 32.44 44.17 -50.20
CA SER A 276 31.85 43.24 -51.17
C SER A 276 31.74 43.87 -52.56
N LEU A 277 31.32 45.14 -52.67
CA LEU A 277 31.23 45.83 -53.95
C LEU A 277 32.62 45.99 -54.60
N THR A 278 33.64 46.36 -53.83
CA THR A 278 35.03 46.42 -54.29
C THR A 278 35.50 45.06 -54.83
N MET A 279 35.13 43.95 -54.20
CA MET A 279 35.47 42.61 -54.70
C MET A 279 34.87 42.32 -56.07
N VAL A 280 33.64 42.77 -56.32
CA VAL A 280 32.98 42.68 -57.64
C VAL A 280 33.70 43.57 -58.66
N GLU A 281 33.95 44.84 -58.33
CA GLU A 281 34.63 45.79 -59.23
C GLU A 281 36.04 45.33 -59.62
N LEU A 282 36.79 44.77 -58.67
CA LEU A 282 38.12 44.19 -58.92
C LEU A 282 38.05 42.96 -59.83
N ARG A 283 37.02 42.11 -59.69
CA ARG A 283 36.85 40.93 -60.56
C ARG A 283 36.50 41.34 -61.99
N GLU A 284 35.69 42.38 -62.15
CA GLU A 284 35.34 42.93 -63.47
C GLU A 284 36.43 43.84 -64.07
N GLY A 285 37.57 44.02 -63.39
CA GLY A 285 38.67 44.86 -63.87
C GLY A 285 38.39 46.37 -63.84
N LYS A 286 37.35 46.81 -63.13
CA LYS A 286 36.93 48.21 -63.02
C LYS A 286 37.72 48.92 -61.92
N LEU A 287 39.03 49.06 -62.14
CA LEU A 287 40.00 49.51 -61.13
C LEU A 287 39.76 50.93 -60.61
N ALA A 288 39.21 51.83 -61.45
CA ALA A 288 38.87 53.19 -61.03
C ALA A 288 37.69 53.20 -60.04
N HIS A 289 36.63 52.45 -60.33
CA HIS A 289 35.51 52.29 -59.40
C HIS A 289 35.93 51.57 -58.13
N ALA A 290 36.71 50.49 -58.23
CA ALA A 290 37.22 49.80 -57.03
C ALA A 290 38.02 50.74 -56.11
N ALA A 291 38.80 51.66 -56.67
CA ALA A 291 39.52 52.66 -55.89
C ALA A 291 38.58 53.67 -55.22
N ASP A 292 37.57 54.17 -55.94
CA ASP A 292 36.58 55.11 -55.40
C ASP A 292 35.75 54.47 -54.27
N VAL A 293 35.29 53.23 -54.46
CA VAL A 293 34.54 52.48 -53.44
C VAL A 293 35.39 52.25 -52.17
N LEU A 294 36.69 51.94 -52.31
CA LEU A 294 37.60 51.84 -51.16
C LEU A 294 37.84 53.19 -50.48
N GLN A 295 37.95 54.28 -51.24
CA GLN A 295 38.09 55.62 -50.66
C GLN A 295 36.83 56.02 -49.86
N GLN A 296 35.64 55.58 -50.28
CA GLN A 296 34.40 55.74 -49.51
C GLN A 296 34.39 54.88 -48.23
N ALA A 297 35.13 53.77 -48.20
CA ALA A 297 35.23 52.85 -47.07
C ALA A 297 36.20 53.36 -45.98
N ASP A 298 37.27 54.06 -46.36
CA ASP A 298 38.30 54.56 -45.43
C ASP A 298 37.77 55.35 -44.22
N PRO A 299 36.87 56.35 -44.35
CA PRO A 299 36.39 57.10 -43.20
C PRO A 299 35.51 56.29 -42.24
N LEU A 300 35.08 55.07 -42.65
CA LEU A 300 34.27 54.18 -41.82
C LEU A 300 35.13 53.26 -40.94
N LEU A 301 36.44 53.19 -41.19
CA LEU A 301 37.41 52.53 -40.32
C LEU A 301 37.69 53.45 -39.12
N GLY A 302 36.83 53.40 -38.10
CA GLY A 302 36.95 54.25 -36.91
C GLY A 302 38.25 54.05 -36.13
N ASP A 303 38.47 54.89 -35.10
CA ASP A 303 39.61 54.82 -34.17
C ASP A 303 39.58 53.61 -33.22
N GLN A 304 38.45 52.87 -33.18
CA GLN A 304 38.33 51.67 -32.35
C GLN A 304 39.00 50.48 -33.03
N ASP A 305 39.64 49.63 -32.22
CA ASP A 305 40.42 48.42 -32.54
C ASP A 305 39.69 47.32 -33.36
N ASP A 306 38.87 47.65 -34.36
CA ASP A 306 38.34 46.67 -35.32
C ASP A 306 39.42 46.30 -36.35
N ASN A 307 40.45 45.65 -35.83
CA ASN A 307 41.59 45.17 -36.59
C ASN A 307 41.16 44.17 -37.68
N GLY A 308 40.02 43.47 -37.53
CA GLY A 308 39.48 42.56 -38.53
C GLY A 308 38.99 43.28 -39.80
N LEU A 309 38.20 44.34 -39.67
CA LEU A 309 37.76 45.14 -40.82
C LEU A 309 38.95 45.86 -41.49
N ARG A 310 39.95 46.28 -40.70
CA ARG A 310 41.20 46.85 -41.23
C ARG A 310 42.02 45.83 -42.03
N VAL A 311 42.14 44.60 -41.56
CA VAL A 311 42.79 43.48 -42.27
C VAL A 311 42.14 43.27 -43.64
N GLN A 312 40.81 43.23 -43.69
CA GLN A 312 40.08 43.05 -44.95
C GLN A 312 40.25 44.27 -45.88
N ASN A 313 40.29 45.49 -45.35
CA ASN A 313 40.53 46.70 -46.14
C ASN A 313 41.93 46.71 -46.79
N ASP A 314 42.97 46.38 -46.01
CA ASP A 314 44.35 46.28 -46.49
C ASP A 314 44.51 45.18 -47.54
N PHE A 315 43.82 44.04 -47.37
CA PHE A 315 43.77 42.99 -48.38
C PHE A 315 43.17 43.49 -49.72
N LEU A 316 42.08 44.27 -49.67
CA LEU A 316 41.45 44.81 -50.87
C LEU A 316 42.32 45.86 -51.57
N TYR A 317 42.95 46.76 -50.80
CA TYR A 317 43.95 47.69 -51.34
C TYR A 317 45.12 46.96 -51.98
N SER A 318 45.62 45.89 -51.35
CA SER A 318 46.67 45.06 -51.92
C SER A 318 46.24 44.46 -53.27
N LYS A 319 45.01 43.92 -53.38
CA LYS A 319 44.48 43.42 -54.66
C LYS A 319 44.35 44.51 -55.71
N LEU A 320 43.87 45.69 -55.33
CA LEU A 320 43.75 46.85 -56.23
C LEU A 320 45.11 47.26 -56.79
N PHE A 321 46.12 47.43 -55.91
CA PHE A 321 47.47 47.81 -56.33
C PHE A 321 48.14 46.75 -57.19
N LEU A 322 47.94 45.47 -56.87
CA LEU A 322 48.43 44.37 -57.71
C LEU A 322 47.82 44.44 -59.11
N ALA A 323 46.51 44.64 -59.21
CA ALA A 323 45.81 44.76 -60.49
C ALA A 323 46.23 46.01 -61.30
N LYS A 324 46.72 47.06 -60.64
CA LYS A 324 47.33 48.25 -61.27
C LYS A 324 48.81 48.07 -61.63
N GLY A 325 49.44 46.95 -61.27
CA GLY A 325 50.89 46.72 -61.44
C GLY A 325 51.77 47.44 -60.41
N GLN A 326 51.18 48.01 -59.36
CA GLN A 326 51.86 48.74 -58.29
C GLN A 326 52.34 47.75 -57.21
N LEU A 327 53.38 46.97 -57.55
CA LEU A 327 53.83 45.84 -56.73
C LEU A 327 54.33 46.24 -55.33
N ARG A 328 54.95 47.41 -55.19
CA ARG A 328 55.46 47.90 -53.90
C ARG A 328 54.33 48.23 -52.94
N GLU A 329 53.41 49.08 -53.39
CA GLU A 329 52.23 49.50 -52.62
C GLU A 329 51.33 48.31 -52.29
N SER A 330 51.22 47.34 -53.21
CA SER A 330 50.51 46.09 -52.98
C SER A 330 51.14 45.26 -51.87
N MET A 331 52.47 45.15 -51.84
CA MET A 331 53.22 44.42 -50.82
C MET A 331 53.12 45.10 -49.45
N ASP A 332 53.25 46.42 -49.40
CA ASP A 332 53.15 47.20 -48.15
C ASP A 332 51.79 46.99 -47.48
N ARG A 333 50.71 47.03 -48.27
CA ARG A 333 49.34 46.74 -47.79
C ARG A 333 49.15 45.29 -47.37
N ALA A 334 49.65 44.33 -48.14
CA ALA A 334 49.55 42.92 -47.77
C ALA A 334 50.27 42.61 -46.45
N ARG A 335 51.46 43.19 -46.24
CA ARG A 335 52.22 43.02 -44.99
C ARG A 335 51.59 43.72 -43.79
N SER A 336 51.03 44.91 -44.00
CA SER A 336 50.23 45.62 -42.98
C SER A 336 49.05 44.75 -42.52
N GLY A 337 48.25 44.26 -43.48
CA GLY A 337 47.15 43.35 -43.19
C GLY A 337 47.61 42.07 -42.48
N LEU A 338 48.74 41.49 -42.89
CA LEU A 338 49.27 40.27 -42.27
C LEU A 338 49.71 40.50 -40.82
N ALA A 339 50.38 41.62 -40.54
CA ALA A 339 50.77 41.98 -39.18
C ALA A 339 49.55 42.12 -38.26
N LEU A 340 48.48 42.77 -38.74
CA LEU A 340 47.23 42.88 -38.01
C LEU A 340 46.57 41.50 -37.80
N ALA A 341 46.51 40.66 -38.83
CA ALA A 341 45.94 39.32 -38.77
C ALA A 341 46.69 38.41 -37.77
N ILE A 342 48.02 38.57 -37.64
CA ILE A 342 48.83 37.89 -36.63
C ILE A 342 48.50 38.43 -35.22
N ALA A 343 48.39 39.75 -35.06
CA ALA A 343 48.07 40.37 -33.77
C ALA A 343 46.72 39.91 -33.21
N ILE A 344 45.70 39.79 -34.06
CA ILE A 344 44.37 39.27 -33.68
C ILE A 344 44.25 37.74 -33.74
N LYS A 345 45.33 37.03 -34.10
CA LYS A 345 45.38 35.56 -34.23
C LYS A 345 44.36 34.98 -35.22
N ASP A 346 43.97 35.74 -36.24
CA ASP A 346 43.06 35.30 -37.30
C ASP A 346 43.82 34.49 -38.36
N ARG A 347 43.91 33.17 -38.14
CA ARG A 347 44.59 32.24 -39.06
C ARG A 347 43.98 32.22 -40.47
N PRO A 348 42.64 32.21 -40.66
CA PRO A 348 42.03 32.36 -41.98
C PRO A 348 42.49 33.62 -42.73
N ALA A 349 42.52 34.77 -42.06
CA ALA A 349 43.01 36.01 -42.69
C ALA A 349 44.51 35.94 -42.99
N GLN A 350 45.32 35.36 -42.11
CA GLN A 350 46.75 35.11 -42.37
C GLN A 350 46.92 34.27 -43.65
N ALA A 351 46.20 33.15 -43.79
CA ALA A 351 46.28 32.30 -44.98
C ALA A 351 45.90 33.08 -46.27
N LYS A 352 44.86 33.90 -46.20
CA LYS A 352 44.41 34.76 -47.31
C LYS A 352 45.46 35.81 -47.71
N LEU A 353 46.15 36.39 -46.74
CA LEU A 353 47.21 37.38 -46.97
C LEU A 353 48.51 36.75 -47.45
N HIS A 354 48.91 35.59 -46.92
CA HIS A 354 50.04 34.81 -47.46
C HIS A 354 49.81 34.44 -48.94
N TYR A 355 48.59 34.02 -49.30
CA TYR A 355 48.24 33.81 -50.71
C TYR A 355 48.39 35.08 -51.56
N GLN A 356 47.96 36.23 -51.03
CA GLN A 356 48.10 37.51 -51.74
C GLN A 356 49.56 37.93 -51.88
N ILE A 357 50.40 37.76 -50.86
CA ILE A 357 51.84 38.01 -50.91
C ILE A 357 52.50 37.11 -51.95
N ALA A 358 52.16 35.82 -51.98
CA ALA A 358 52.67 34.89 -52.99
C ALA A 358 52.34 35.34 -54.42
N ARG A 359 51.14 35.86 -54.66
CA ARG A 359 50.76 36.43 -55.98
C ARG A 359 51.61 37.64 -56.34
N ILE A 360 51.87 38.54 -55.39
CA ILE A 360 52.71 39.73 -55.63
C ILE A 360 54.16 39.31 -55.95
N LEU A 361 54.71 38.34 -55.21
CA LEU A 361 56.06 37.82 -55.44
C LEU A 361 56.19 37.15 -56.81
N LYS A 362 55.18 36.37 -57.21
CA LYS A 362 55.10 35.80 -58.56
C LYS A 362 55.14 36.88 -59.63
N ASP A 363 54.32 37.92 -59.53
CA ASP A 363 54.28 39.02 -60.52
C ASP A 363 55.57 39.87 -60.51
N LYS A 364 56.31 39.86 -59.41
CA LYS A 364 57.67 40.43 -59.30
C LYS A 364 58.76 39.54 -59.93
N GLY A 365 58.45 38.27 -60.21
CA GLY A 365 59.40 37.26 -60.70
C GLY A 365 60.16 36.51 -59.59
N ASP A 366 59.82 36.72 -58.32
CA ASP A 366 60.37 35.97 -57.18
C ASP A 366 59.56 34.69 -56.95
N TYR A 367 59.80 33.69 -57.80
CA TYR A 367 59.07 32.42 -57.73
C TYR A 367 59.39 31.62 -56.48
N GLN A 368 60.62 31.71 -55.95
CA GLN A 368 60.99 30.98 -54.74
C GLN A 368 60.25 31.56 -53.53
N GLY A 369 60.27 32.89 -53.35
CA GLY A 369 59.50 33.53 -52.28
C GLY A 369 58.00 33.27 -52.42
N ALA A 370 57.46 33.22 -53.64
CA ALA A 370 56.07 32.86 -53.85
C ALA A 370 55.74 31.43 -53.40
N ILE A 371 56.63 30.47 -53.66
CA ILE A 371 56.49 29.07 -53.21
C ILE A 371 56.56 28.99 -51.68
N ASP A 372 57.50 29.69 -51.05
CA ASP A 372 57.67 29.70 -49.59
C ASP A 372 56.41 30.25 -48.90
N GLU A 373 55.84 31.34 -49.41
CA GLU A 373 54.59 31.92 -48.91
C GLU A 373 53.38 31.00 -49.15
N MET A 374 53.33 30.30 -50.30
CA MET A 374 52.31 29.27 -50.56
C MET A 374 52.43 28.07 -49.61
N LEU A 375 53.64 27.70 -49.20
CA LEU A 375 53.85 26.63 -48.22
C LEU A 375 53.28 27.02 -46.86
N VAL A 376 53.57 28.24 -46.37
CA VAL A 376 53.00 28.77 -45.12
C VAL A 376 51.47 28.83 -45.21
N GLN A 377 50.94 29.32 -46.32
CA GLN A 377 49.49 29.35 -46.55
C GLN A 377 48.86 27.94 -46.51
N THR A 378 49.52 26.95 -47.12
CA THR A 378 49.04 25.57 -47.13
C THR A 378 49.09 24.96 -45.73
N GLN A 379 50.18 25.17 -44.98
CA GLN A 379 50.29 24.74 -43.58
C GLN A 379 49.21 25.34 -42.69
N LEU A 380 48.92 26.63 -42.85
CA LEU A 380 47.82 27.29 -42.13
C LEU A 380 46.48 26.67 -42.50
N ARG A 381 46.22 26.43 -43.79
CA ARG A 381 44.97 25.81 -44.25
C ARG A 381 44.81 24.38 -43.74
N ASP A 382 45.88 23.58 -43.76
CA ASP A 382 45.87 22.20 -43.30
C ASP A 382 45.70 22.15 -41.77
N SER A 383 46.32 23.07 -41.03
CA SER A 383 46.09 23.22 -39.59
C SER A 383 44.64 23.58 -39.28
N ILE A 384 44.02 24.49 -40.03
CA ILE A 384 42.60 24.85 -39.87
C ILE A 384 41.72 23.64 -40.18
N ALA A 385 42.00 22.91 -41.27
CA ALA A 385 41.22 21.74 -41.65
C ALA A 385 41.33 20.61 -40.63
N MET A 386 42.53 20.37 -40.08
CA MET A 386 42.77 19.38 -39.04
C MET A 386 42.09 19.76 -37.72
N GLU A 387 42.11 21.04 -37.35
CA GLU A 387 41.39 21.53 -36.18
C GLU A 387 39.88 21.32 -36.34
N ASN A 388 39.32 21.67 -37.50
CA ASN A 388 37.91 21.43 -37.81
C ASN A 388 37.56 19.93 -37.76
N SER A 389 38.44 19.04 -38.22
CA SER A 389 38.19 17.59 -38.24
C SER A 389 38.29 16.95 -36.84
N VAL A 390 39.29 17.34 -36.04
CA VAL A 390 39.42 16.91 -34.64
C VAL A 390 38.21 17.37 -33.83
N GLU A 391 37.76 18.60 -34.05
CA GLU A 391 36.58 19.14 -33.38
C GLU A 391 35.30 18.41 -33.80
N LYS A 392 35.13 18.11 -35.10
CA LYS A 392 34.02 17.28 -35.61
C LYS A 392 34.01 15.87 -35.01
N PHE A 393 35.19 15.26 -34.82
CA PHE A 393 35.29 13.94 -34.19
C PHE A 393 35.00 13.99 -32.67
N ALA A 394 35.59 14.96 -31.96
CA ALA A 394 35.36 15.14 -30.53
C ALA A 394 33.87 15.39 -30.22
N THR A 395 33.21 16.18 -31.05
CA THR A 395 31.79 16.49 -30.91
C THR A 395 30.88 15.31 -31.29
N ALA A 396 31.25 14.50 -32.28
CA ALA A 396 30.55 13.25 -32.56
C ALA A 396 30.65 12.25 -31.40
N SER A 397 31.84 12.10 -30.81
CA SER A 397 32.06 11.20 -29.66
C SER A 397 31.34 11.71 -28.40
N MET A 398 31.27 13.03 -28.22
CA MET A 398 30.56 13.64 -27.10
C MET A 398 29.05 13.65 -27.30
N ARG A 399 28.56 13.74 -28.55
CA ARG A 399 27.14 13.57 -28.88
C ARG A 399 26.66 12.16 -28.52
N GLU A 400 27.44 11.12 -28.80
CA GLU A 400 27.14 9.76 -28.33
C GLU A 400 27.04 9.70 -26.79
N LYS A 401 27.98 10.33 -26.08
CA LYS A 401 27.94 10.38 -24.61
C LYS A 401 26.73 11.15 -24.09
N TYR A 402 26.37 12.25 -24.73
CA TYR A 402 25.21 13.05 -24.36
C TYR A 402 23.89 12.32 -24.64
N GLU A 403 23.74 11.70 -25.81
CA GLU A 403 22.58 10.86 -26.14
C GLU A 403 22.47 9.68 -25.17
N ALA A 404 23.61 9.10 -24.74
CA ALA A 404 23.65 8.09 -23.68
C ALA A 404 23.24 8.65 -22.30
N GLU A 405 23.58 9.91 -21.99
CA GLU A 405 23.20 10.55 -20.73
C GLU A 405 21.71 10.93 -20.69
N GLN A 406 21.16 11.45 -21.80
CA GLN A 406 19.73 11.71 -21.95
C GLN A 406 18.91 10.43 -21.81
N THR A 407 19.31 9.36 -22.51
CA THR A 407 18.63 8.05 -22.39
C THR A 407 18.78 7.47 -20.99
N GLY A 408 19.92 7.66 -20.32
CA GLY A 408 20.12 7.31 -18.92
C GLY A 408 19.18 8.06 -17.96
N PHE A 409 18.96 9.35 -18.19
CA PHE A 409 18.04 10.17 -17.41
C PHE A 409 16.57 9.75 -17.60
N GLU A 410 16.16 9.47 -18.84
CA GLU A 410 14.82 8.94 -19.15
C GLU A 410 14.59 7.58 -18.48
N LEU A 411 15.56 6.67 -18.54
CA LEU A 411 15.50 5.37 -17.87
C LEU A 411 15.39 5.53 -16.35
N MET A 412 16.11 6.50 -15.76
CA MET A 412 16.05 6.79 -14.33
C MET A 412 14.67 7.35 -13.93
N LYS A 413 14.10 8.24 -14.74
CA LYS A 413 12.74 8.77 -14.53
C LYS A 413 11.70 7.64 -14.58
N LEU A 414 11.76 6.78 -15.60
CA LEU A 414 10.86 5.64 -15.75
C LEU A 414 11.00 4.65 -14.57
N ARG A 415 12.23 4.44 -14.09
CA ARG A 415 12.50 3.60 -12.91
C ARG A 415 11.88 4.19 -11.65
N ASN A 416 12.01 5.49 -11.41
CA ASN A 416 11.41 6.17 -10.27
C ASN A 416 9.87 6.10 -10.33
N GLU A 417 9.28 6.34 -11.49
CA GLU A 417 7.82 6.19 -11.69
C GLU A 417 7.36 4.76 -11.37
N LYS A 418 8.10 3.75 -11.83
CA LYS A 418 7.81 2.34 -11.54
C LYS A 418 7.94 2.00 -10.05
N GLU A 419 8.95 2.52 -9.35
CA GLU A 419 9.11 2.33 -7.90
C GLU A 419 7.95 2.94 -7.11
N VAL A 420 7.47 4.12 -7.49
CA VAL A 420 6.28 4.75 -6.88
C VAL A 420 5.03 3.89 -7.09
N VAL A 421 4.83 3.34 -8.29
CA VAL A 421 3.71 2.44 -8.59
C VAL A 421 3.78 1.17 -7.74
N LEU A 422 4.96 0.55 -7.63
CA LEU A 422 5.17 -0.64 -6.79
C LEU A 422 4.92 -0.35 -5.31
N ALA A 423 5.39 0.80 -4.80
CA ALA A 423 5.15 1.22 -3.42
C ALA A 423 3.65 1.43 -3.14
N ASN A 424 2.91 2.02 -4.08
CA ASN A 424 1.46 2.20 -3.98
C ASN A 424 0.72 0.85 -4.02
N ALA A 425 1.16 -0.09 -4.86
CA ALA A 425 0.61 -1.44 -4.90
C ALA A 425 0.86 -2.22 -3.59
N ALA A 426 2.06 -2.09 -3.00
CA ALA A 426 2.38 -2.67 -1.70
C ALA A 426 1.49 -2.10 -0.58
N LYS A 427 1.32 -0.77 -0.54
CA LYS A 427 0.38 -0.10 0.40
C LYS A 427 -1.07 -0.58 0.20
N ALA A 428 -1.50 -0.81 -1.04
CA ALA A 428 -2.82 -1.36 -1.33
C ALA A 428 -2.98 -2.81 -0.81
N ARG A 429 -1.97 -3.67 -1.00
CA ARG A 429 -1.96 -5.03 -0.44
C ARG A 429 -2.01 -5.01 1.09
N ILE A 430 -1.24 -4.14 1.75
CA ILE A 430 -1.29 -4.00 3.22
C ILE A 430 -2.69 -3.58 3.68
N ARG A 431 -3.33 -2.63 2.99
CA ARG A 431 -4.72 -2.23 3.29
C ARG A 431 -5.71 -3.40 3.12
N GLN A 432 -5.57 -4.19 2.07
CA GLN A 432 -6.43 -5.38 1.85
C GLN A 432 -6.25 -6.42 2.96
N ILE A 433 -5.01 -6.72 3.36
CA ILE A 433 -4.72 -7.65 4.46
C ILE A 433 -5.32 -7.12 5.77
N ALA A 434 -5.15 -5.83 6.07
CA ALA A 434 -5.71 -5.21 7.26
C ALA A 434 -7.25 -5.33 7.29
N LEU A 435 -7.92 -5.15 6.15
CA LEU A 435 -9.38 -5.29 6.05
C LEU A 435 -9.82 -6.74 6.32
N VAL A 436 -9.11 -7.74 5.79
CA VAL A 436 -9.38 -9.15 6.07
C VAL A 436 -9.21 -9.46 7.56
N VAL A 437 -8.15 -8.95 8.20
CA VAL A 437 -7.92 -9.13 9.64
C VAL A 437 -9.04 -8.51 10.47
N ILE A 438 -9.51 -7.31 10.12
CA ILE A 438 -10.64 -6.66 10.80
C ILE A 438 -11.90 -7.51 10.68
N VAL A 439 -12.21 -8.04 9.50
CA VAL A 439 -13.38 -8.91 9.30
C VAL A 439 -13.25 -10.19 10.14
N LEU A 440 -12.07 -10.82 10.19
CA LEU A 440 -11.84 -11.99 11.03
C LEU A 440 -12.01 -11.69 12.52
N LEU A 441 -11.54 -10.54 12.99
CA LEU A 441 -11.74 -10.09 14.37
C LEU A 441 -13.23 -9.87 14.67
N LEU A 442 -13.98 -9.25 13.75
CA LEU A 442 -15.44 -9.07 13.90
C LEU A 442 -16.17 -10.41 13.97
N VAL A 443 -15.79 -11.39 13.14
CA VAL A 443 -16.34 -12.75 13.20
C VAL A 443 -16.00 -13.42 14.53
N ALA A 444 -14.78 -13.27 15.04
CA ALA A 444 -14.39 -13.81 16.35
C ALA A 444 -15.19 -13.18 17.50
N VAL A 445 -15.35 -11.85 17.49
CA VAL A 445 -16.17 -11.12 18.48
C VAL A 445 -17.63 -11.56 18.41
N LEU A 446 -18.18 -11.69 17.19
CA LEU A 446 -19.54 -12.18 16.99
C LEU A 446 -19.70 -13.61 17.50
N GLY A 447 -18.70 -14.48 17.27
CA GLY A 447 -18.67 -15.83 17.82
C GLY A 447 -18.68 -15.86 19.34
N VAL A 448 -17.89 -15.00 20.00
CA VAL A 448 -17.89 -14.86 21.46
C VAL A 448 -19.24 -14.35 21.97
N LEU A 449 -19.84 -13.37 21.30
CA LEU A 449 -21.17 -12.85 21.64
C LEU A 449 -22.24 -13.94 21.53
N ILE A 450 -22.27 -14.68 20.42
CA ILE A 450 -23.20 -15.80 20.22
C ILE A 450 -22.98 -16.86 21.31
N ARG A 451 -21.72 -17.22 21.60
CA ARG A 451 -21.39 -18.18 22.66
C ARG A 451 -21.90 -17.70 24.02
N ASN A 452 -21.70 -16.43 24.35
CA ASN A 452 -22.18 -15.84 25.60
C ASN A 452 -23.71 -15.83 25.70
N LEU A 453 -24.40 -15.50 24.60
CA LEU A 453 -25.86 -15.57 24.55
C LEU A 453 -26.37 -17.00 24.69
N GLN A 454 -25.73 -17.97 24.04
CA GLN A 454 -26.06 -19.39 24.20
C GLN A 454 -25.78 -19.88 25.63
N HIS A 455 -24.68 -19.46 26.23
CA HIS A 455 -24.34 -19.78 27.61
C HIS A 455 -25.39 -19.25 28.58
N ARG A 456 -25.81 -17.99 28.42
CA ARG A 456 -26.90 -17.40 29.21
C ARG A 456 -28.21 -18.17 29.04
N LYS A 457 -28.56 -18.57 27.81
CA LYS A 457 -29.74 -19.40 27.54
C LYS A 457 -29.65 -20.78 28.21
N ARG A 458 -28.47 -21.40 28.24
CA ARG A 458 -28.25 -22.70 28.92
C ARG A 458 -28.41 -22.56 30.43
N LEU A 459 -27.80 -21.55 31.04
CA LEU A 459 -27.96 -21.26 32.47
C LEU A 459 -29.44 -21.07 32.82
N ALA A 460 -30.16 -20.25 32.05
CA ALA A 460 -31.59 -20.02 32.27
C ALA A 460 -32.43 -21.31 32.16
N ARG A 461 -32.07 -22.25 31.28
CA ARG A 461 -32.71 -23.57 31.20
C ARG A 461 -32.38 -24.43 32.40
N GLN A 462 -31.11 -24.47 32.83
CA GLN A 462 -30.70 -25.21 34.02
C GLN A 462 -31.40 -24.69 35.28
N ASP A 463 -31.53 -23.37 35.41
CA ASP A 463 -32.29 -22.76 36.49
C ASP A 463 -33.76 -23.20 36.43
N HIS A 464 -34.37 -23.20 35.24
CA HIS A 464 -35.75 -23.65 35.05
C HIS A 464 -35.94 -25.13 35.43
N ASP A 465 -35.07 -26.03 34.96
CA ASP A 465 -35.12 -27.46 35.29
C ASP A 465 -34.90 -27.68 36.80
N LEU A 466 -34.04 -26.89 37.44
CA LEU A 466 -33.82 -26.93 38.88
C LEU A 466 -35.07 -26.47 39.66
N TYR A 467 -35.73 -25.41 39.20
CA TYR A 467 -37.00 -24.96 39.77
C TYR A 467 -38.09 -26.03 39.63
N GLU A 468 -38.18 -26.69 38.46
CA GLU A 468 -39.16 -27.75 38.22
C GLU A 468 -38.92 -28.97 39.13
N LYS A 469 -37.67 -29.44 39.24
CA LYS A 469 -37.31 -30.49 40.20
C LYS A 469 -37.61 -30.09 41.64
N ARG A 470 -37.38 -28.83 42.01
CA ARG A 470 -37.66 -28.36 43.38
C ARG A 470 -39.16 -28.36 43.66
N ILE A 471 -39.98 -28.02 42.67
CA ILE A 471 -41.44 -28.11 42.78
C ILE A 471 -41.86 -29.58 42.91
N GLU A 472 -41.31 -30.47 42.09
CA GLU A 472 -41.60 -31.91 42.16
C GLU A 472 -41.21 -32.52 43.53
N ASP A 473 -40.02 -32.19 44.05
CA ASP A 473 -39.57 -32.62 45.37
C ASP A 473 -40.50 -32.12 46.48
N LEU A 474 -40.98 -30.87 46.40
CA LEU A 474 -41.93 -30.33 47.36
C LEU A 474 -43.28 -31.04 47.30
N LEU A 475 -43.76 -31.37 46.09
CA LEU A 475 -44.98 -32.15 45.91
C LEU A 475 -44.84 -33.56 46.47
N LYS A 476 -43.73 -34.25 46.18
CA LYS A 476 -43.40 -35.56 46.76
C LYS A 476 -43.32 -35.52 48.28
N GLN A 477 -42.70 -34.48 48.85
CA GLN A 477 -42.66 -34.32 50.30
C GLN A 477 -44.05 -34.10 50.91
N GLN A 478 -44.92 -33.38 50.20
CA GLN A 478 -46.30 -33.19 50.63
C GLN A 478 -47.09 -34.52 50.56
N GLU A 479 -46.90 -35.30 49.50
CA GLU A 479 -47.51 -36.62 49.33
C GLU A 479 -47.05 -37.61 50.41
N ILE A 480 -45.74 -37.67 50.70
CA ILE A 480 -45.19 -38.49 51.79
C ILE A 480 -45.79 -38.07 53.14
N ARG A 481 -45.87 -36.77 53.44
CA ARG A 481 -46.50 -36.32 54.70
C ARG A 481 -47.97 -36.71 54.82
N GLN A 482 -48.70 -36.72 53.70
CA GLN A 482 -50.10 -37.17 53.68
C GLN A 482 -50.20 -38.68 53.91
N LEU A 483 -49.33 -39.47 53.26
CA LEU A 483 -49.24 -40.91 53.45
C LEU A 483 -48.83 -41.28 54.89
N ASP A 484 -47.82 -40.62 55.46
CA ASP A 484 -47.37 -40.83 56.84
C ASP A 484 -48.51 -40.54 57.83
N ALA A 485 -49.26 -39.45 57.64
CA ALA A 485 -50.42 -39.13 58.48
C ALA A 485 -51.53 -40.19 58.37
N LEU A 486 -51.70 -40.80 57.18
CA LEU A 486 -52.69 -41.83 56.92
C LEU A 486 -52.27 -43.18 57.53
N VAL A 487 -51.00 -43.54 57.43
CA VAL A 487 -50.39 -44.73 58.07
C VAL A 487 -50.43 -44.60 59.60
N GLU A 488 -50.02 -43.46 60.14
CA GLU A 488 -50.08 -43.19 61.59
C GLU A 488 -51.54 -43.25 62.09
N GLY A 489 -52.48 -42.76 61.29
CA GLY A 489 -53.91 -42.90 61.53
C GLY A 489 -54.35 -44.37 61.59
N GLN A 490 -53.94 -45.20 60.62
CA GLN A 490 -54.26 -46.63 60.61
C GLN A 490 -53.62 -47.39 61.78
N GLU A 491 -52.36 -47.10 62.13
CA GLU A 491 -51.69 -47.76 63.25
C GLU A 491 -52.34 -47.41 64.60
N LYS A 492 -52.71 -46.13 64.80
CA LYS A 492 -53.48 -45.71 65.97
C LYS A 492 -54.80 -46.46 66.04
N GLU A 493 -55.49 -46.63 64.91
CA GLU A 493 -56.76 -47.33 64.85
C GLU A 493 -56.62 -48.83 65.14
N ARG A 494 -55.57 -49.49 64.63
CA ARG A 494 -55.27 -50.89 64.97
C ARG A 494 -54.97 -51.08 66.45
N LYS A 495 -54.16 -50.20 67.05
CA LYS A 495 -53.89 -50.22 68.49
C LYS A 495 -55.15 -49.98 69.31
N ARG A 496 -56.02 -49.06 68.87
CA ARG A 496 -57.32 -48.80 69.50
C ARG A 496 -58.22 -50.02 69.45
N ILE A 497 -58.34 -50.67 68.29
CA ILE A 497 -59.17 -51.87 68.10
C ILE A 497 -58.65 -53.03 68.96
N ALA A 498 -57.35 -53.30 68.97
CA ALA A 498 -56.76 -54.35 69.80
C ALA A 498 -57.06 -54.12 71.30
N LYS A 499 -56.95 -52.87 71.75
CA LYS A 499 -57.29 -52.48 73.13
C LYS A 499 -58.78 -52.66 73.43
N ASP A 500 -59.67 -52.19 72.55
CA ASP A 500 -61.12 -52.37 72.72
C ASP A 500 -61.52 -53.86 72.74
N LEU A 501 -60.88 -54.69 71.92
CA LEU A 501 -61.12 -56.13 71.89
C LEU A 501 -60.74 -56.79 73.23
N HIS A 502 -59.55 -56.47 73.75
CA HIS A 502 -59.07 -56.96 75.05
C HIS A 502 -59.96 -56.50 76.20
N ASP A 503 -60.28 -55.20 76.26
CA ASP A 503 -60.90 -54.57 77.42
C ASP A 503 -62.41 -54.81 77.49
N ARG A 504 -63.12 -55.00 76.37
CA ARG A 504 -64.58 -55.26 76.36
C ARG A 504 -64.94 -56.73 76.15
N LEU A 505 -64.41 -57.36 75.11
CA LEU A 505 -64.80 -58.75 74.78
C LEU A 505 -64.03 -59.75 75.65
N GLY A 506 -62.72 -59.55 75.84
CA GLY A 506 -61.89 -60.43 76.66
C GLY A 506 -62.32 -60.46 78.13
N SER A 507 -62.64 -59.31 78.70
CA SER A 507 -63.12 -59.18 80.08
C SER A 507 -64.55 -59.74 80.27
N MET A 508 -65.47 -59.48 79.33
CA MET A 508 -66.85 -59.98 79.38
C MET A 508 -66.90 -61.51 79.29
N LEU A 509 -66.14 -62.11 78.36
CA LEU A 509 -66.06 -63.56 78.24
C LEU A 509 -65.41 -64.21 79.48
N SER A 510 -64.41 -63.53 80.08
CA SER A 510 -63.82 -63.98 81.36
C SER A 510 -64.82 -63.92 82.52
N ALA A 511 -65.68 -62.89 82.57
CA ALA A 511 -66.73 -62.76 83.57
C ALA A 511 -67.84 -63.81 83.41
N ILE A 512 -68.24 -64.10 82.16
CA ILE A 512 -69.18 -65.20 81.85
C ILE A 512 -68.58 -66.53 82.29
N LYS A 513 -67.29 -66.76 82.02
CA LYS A 513 -66.58 -67.96 82.47
C LYS A 513 -66.62 -68.13 83.98
N LEU A 514 -66.36 -67.05 84.73
CA LEU A 514 -66.42 -67.04 86.20
C LEU A 514 -67.83 -67.35 86.74
N GLN A 515 -68.88 -66.78 86.14
CA GLN A 515 -70.27 -67.06 86.52
C GLN A 515 -70.67 -68.50 86.22
N PHE A 516 -70.22 -69.06 85.09
CA PHE A 516 -70.42 -70.47 84.77
C PHE A 516 -69.66 -71.39 85.73
N SER A 517 -68.39 -71.10 86.07
CA SER A 517 -67.65 -71.89 87.07
C SER A 517 -68.30 -71.86 88.45
N ALA A 518 -68.91 -70.73 88.87
CA ALA A 518 -69.66 -70.65 90.13
C ALA A 518 -70.98 -71.45 90.14
N LEU A 519 -71.55 -71.74 88.96
CA LEU A 519 -72.71 -72.62 88.80
C LEU A 519 -72.33 -74.10 88.94
N GLU A 520 -71.11 -74.47 88.53
CA GLU A 520 -70.56 -75.83 88.65
C GLU A 520 -70.38 -76.24 90.12
N GLU A 521 -69.98 -75.32 91.00
CA GLU A 521 -69.81 -75.56 92.44
C GLU A 521 -71.14 -75.76 93.21
N ARG A 522 -72.29 -75.41 92.60
CA ARG A 522 -73.61 -75.43 93.25
C ARG A 522 -74.54 -76.55 92.78
N LEU A 523 -74.13 -77.38 91.83
CA LEU A 523 -74.92 -78.47 91.25
C LEU A 523 -74.45 -79.85 91.73
N ASP A 524 -74.36 -80.04 93.04
CA ASP A 524 -74.20 -81.38 93.63
C ASP A 524 -75.60 -82.02 93.81
N LYS A 525 -75.91 -82.99 92.93
CA LYS A 525 -77.13 -83.82 92.82
C LYS A 525 -78.23 -83.28 91.89
N VAL A 526 -78.25 -83.77 90.64
CA VAL A 526 -79.42 -84.37 89.92
C VAL A 526 -79.08 -84.64 88.43
N GLN A 527 -79.33 -85.89 88.01
CA GLN A 527 -79.46 -86.48 86.66
C GLN A 527 -78.36 -86.28 85.57
N VAL A 528 -77.84 -87.43 85.11
CA VAL A 528 -76.63 -87.67 84.31
C VAL A 528 -76.71 -87.25 82.82
N GLU A 529 -77.88 -86.90 82.28
CA GLU A 529 -78.03 -86.60 80.85
C GLU A 529 -77.78 -85.14 80.44
N GLN A 530 -77.69 -84.19 81.39
CA GLN A 530 -77.39 -82.77 81.10
C GLN A 530 -75.90 -82.39 81.25
N SER A 531 -75.05 -83.30 81.73
CA SER A 531 -73.64 -83.02 82.05
C SER A 531 -72.75 -82.85 80.80
N GLU A 532 -73.02 -83.56 79.69
CA GLU A 532 -72.20 -83.43 78.47
C GLU A 532 -72.40 -82.11 77.70
N ARG A 533 -73.65 -81.63 77.57
CA ARG A 533 -73.93 -80.34 76.90
C ARG A 533 -73.31 -79.17 77.65
N TYR A 534 -73.33 -79.21 78.98
CA TYR A 534 -72.71 -78.20 79.83
C TYR A 534 -71.20 -78.11 79.57
N ARG A 535 -70.52 -79.26 79.53
CA ARG A 535 -69.08 -79.34 79.26
C ARG A 535 -68.72 -78.82 77.87
N HIS A 536 -69.54 -79.12 76.86
CA HIS A 536 -69.34 -78.61 75.50
C HIS A 536 -69.45 -77.08 75.39
N VAL A 537 -70.42 -76.46 76.07
CA VAL A 537 -70.57 -74.99 76.09
C VAL A 537 -69.41 -74.32 76.83
N PHE A 538 -68.93 -74.92 77.92
CA PHE A 538 -67.77 -74.40 78.67
C PHE A 538 -66.49 -74.43 77.83
N VAL A 539 -66.23 -75.54 77.11
CA VAL A 539 -65.09 -75.64 76.20
C VAL A 539 -65.21 -74.60 75.07
N MET A 540 -66.40 -74.43 74.47
CA MET A 540 -66.61 -73.38 73.46
C MET A 540 -66.35 -71.96 73.99
N LEU A 541 -66.68 -71.70 75.26
CA LEU A 541 -66.41 -70.41 75.90
C LEU A 541 -64.90 -70.21 76.16
N ASP A 542 -64.20 -71.27 76.57
CA ASP A 542 -62.75 -71.24 76.79
C ASP A 542 -61.97 -71.04 75.48
N ASP A 543 -62.39 -71.70 74.42
CA ASP A 543 -61.86 -71.52 73.07
C ASP A 543 -62.10 -70.07 72.59
N ALA A 544 -63.28 -69.51 72.83
CA ALA A 544 -63.59 -68.12 72.46
C ALA A 544 -62.75 -67.10 73.24
N VAL A 545 -62.50 -67.31 74.54
CA VAL A 545 -61.61 -66.45 75.35
C VAL A 545 -60.18 -66.52 74.83
N THR A 546 -59.70 -67.72 74.51
CA THR A 546 -58.35 -67.94 74.01
C THR A 546 -58.16 -67.31 72.64
N GLU A 547 -59.16 -67.42 71.76
CA GLU A 547 -59.11 -66.86 70.41
C GLU A 547 -59.13 -65.33 70.41
N VAL A 548 -59.92 -64.67 71.28
CA VAL A 548 -59.89 -63.20 71.44
C VAL A 548 -58.52 -62.72 71.93
N ARG A 549 -57.91 -63.43 72.89
CA ARG A 549 -56.56 -63.10 73.36
C ARG A 549 -55.50 -63.30 72.27
N ARG A 550 -55.62 -64.36 71.48
CA ARG A 550 -54.73 -64.63 70.35
C ARG A 550 -54.82 -63.55 69.27
N ILE A 551 -56.04 -63.17 68.84
CA ILE A 551 -56.26 -62.10 67.86
C ILE A 551 -55.68 -60.77 68.36
N SER A 552 -55.93 -60.43 69.63
CA SER A 552 -55.38 -59.20 70.23
C SER A 552 -53.84 -59.20 70.28
N HIS A 553 -53.20 -60.36 70.43
CA HIS A 553 -51.75 -60.50 70.51
C HIS A 553 -51.09 -60.56 69.11
N ASP A 554 -51.72 -61.23 68.14
CA ASP A 554 -51.24 -61.33 66.76
C ASP A 554 -51.29 -59.97 66.04
N MET A 555 -52.23 -59.09 66.43
CA MET A 555 -52.26 -57.70 65.94
C MET A 555 -51.05 -56.84 66.39
N VAL A 556 -50.23 -57.33 67.33
CA VAL A 556 -49.15 -56.54 67.99
C VAL A 556 -47.73 -57.05 67.65
N ARG A 557 -47.53 -58.27 67.13
CA ARG A 557 -46.16 -58.82 66.90
C ARG A 557 -45.59 -58.52 65.50
N THR A 558 -44.68 -57.56 65.42
CA THR A 558 -43.91 -57.14 64.23
C THR A 558 -42.51 -57.78 64.15
N SER A 559 -42.37 -59.12 64.21
CA SER A 559 -41.03 -59.79 64.20
C SER A 559 -40.25 -59.62 62.88
N LEU A 560 -40.97 -59.47 61.77
CA LEU A 560 -40.41 -59.45 60.41
C LEU A 560 -39.63 -58.16 60.09
N ALA A 561 -39.91 -57.07 60.80
CA ALA A 561 -39.25 -55.78 60.59
C ALA A 561 -37.83 -55.72 61.18
N GLN A 562 -37.51 -56.59 62.16
CA GLN A 562 -36.31 -56.45 62.98
C GLN A 562 -35.19 -57.46 62.66
N PHE A 563 -35.52 -58.67 62.17
CA PHE A 563 -34.54 -59.77 61.98
C PHE A 563 -34.49 -60.38 60.57
N GLY A 564 -35.30 -59.88 59.62
CA GLY A 564 -35.34 -60.37 58.23
C GLY A 564 -35.89 -61.80 58.08
N LEU A 565 -35.93 -62.32 56.85
CA LEU A 565 -36.55 -63.63 56.54
C LEU A 565 -35.90 -64.81 57.31
N ALA A 566 -34.56 -64.85 57.38
CA ALA A 566 -33.85 -65.93 58.05
C ALA A 566 -34.16 -65.97 59.57
N GLY A 567 -34.27 -64.80 60.21
CA GLY A 567 -34.68 -64.71 61.61
C GLY A 567 -36.12 -65.15 61.82
N ALA A 568 -37.05 -64.66 60.98
CA ALA A 568 -38.47 -65.00 61.08
C ALA A 568 -38.75 -66.50 60.85
N LEU A 569 -37.99 -67.18 59.99
CA LEU A 569 -38.12 -68.63 59.79
C LEU A 569 -37.54 -69.46 60.94
N LYS A 570 -36.46 -68.99 61.59
CA LYS A 570 -35.96 -69.60 62.83
C LYS A 570 -36.97 -69.48 63.96
N ASP A 571 -37.59 -68.31 64.12
CA ASP A 571 -38.68 -68.10 65.07
C ASP A 571 -39.87 -69.04 64.78
N LEU A 572 -40.22 -69.23 63.50
CA LEU A 572 -41.29 -70.14 63.09
C LEU A 572 -40.95 -71.60 63.43
N ARG A 573 -39.72 -72.05 63.15
CA ARG A 573 -39.22 -73.37 63.55
C ARG A 573 -39.33 -73.55 65.06
N ASP A 574 -38.83 -72.60 65.84
CA ASP A 574 -38.81 -72.70 67.30
C ASP A 574 -40.23 -72.69 67.91
N ALA A 575 -41.18 -72.01 67.26
CA ALA A 575 -42.58 -72.01 67.67
C ALA A 575 -43.33 -73.32 67.34
N VAL A 576 -42.91 -74.03 66.28
CA VAL A 576 -43.60 -75.23 65.77
C VAL A 576 -42.93 -76.53 66.21
N HIS A 577 -41.61 -76.50 66.42
CA HIS A 577 -40.82 -77.65 66.84
C HIS A 577 -41.19 -78.08 68.27
N VAL A 578 -41.73 -79.29 68.42
CA VAL A 578 -42.07 -79.87 69.73
C VAL A 578 -41.42 -81.26 69.82
N PRO A 579 -40.39 -81.43 70.67
CA PRO A 579 -39.66 -82.70 70.78
C PRO A 579 -40.60 -83.89 71.01
N GLY A 580 -40.47 -84.93 70.20
CA GLY A 580 -41.28 -86.15 70.28
C GLY A 580 -42.73 -86.03 69.79
N LYS A 581 -43.15 -84.88 69.26
CA LYS A 581 -44.48 -84.70 68.63
C LYS A 581 -44.40 -84.25 67.17
N LEU A 582 -43.60 -83.21 66.89
CA LEU A 582 -43.40 -82.69 65.54
C LEU A 582 -41.99 -82.08 65.45
N GLU A 583 -41.15 -82.69 64.64
CA GLU A 583 -39.78 -82.25 64.42
C GLU A 583 -39.71 -81.44 63.13
N MET A 584 -39.49 -80.14 63.27
CA MET A 584 -39.26 -79.25 62.13
C MET A 584 -37.76 -79.00 61.93
N GLU A 585 -37.24 -79.39 60.77
CA GLU A 585 -35.90 -79.09 60.29
C GLU A 585 -35.94 -77.84 59.39
N LEU A 586 -34.92 -77.00 59.52
CA LEU A 586 -34.81 -75.76 58.75
C LEU A 586 -33.40 -75.61 58.19
N ASP A 587 -33.30 -75.66 56.88
CA ASP A 587 -32.05 -75.50 56.15
C ASP A 587 -32.09 -74.22 55.30
N LEU A 588 -31.12 -73.33 55.54
CA LEU A 588 -31.02 -72.03 54.88
C LEU A 588 -29.68 -71.93 54.14
N PHE A 589 -29.71 -71.76 52.82
CA PHE A 589 -28.53 -71.65 51.97
C PHE A 589 -28.53 -70.33 51.18
N GLY A 590 -27.44 -69.57 51.26
CA GLY A 590 -27.23 -68.36 50.45
C GLY A 590 -28.02 -67.11 50.88
N LEU A 591 -28.53 -67.06 52.13
CA LEU A 591 -29.32 -65.94 52.67
C LEU A 591 -28.48 -64.93 53.50
N ASP A 592 -27.19 -64.78 53.20
CA ASP A 592 -26.30 -63.87 53.92
C ASP A 592 -26.59 -62.38 53.64
N GLU A 593 -27.14 -62.08 52.47
CA GLU A 593 -27.63 -60.76 52.09
C GLU A 593 -29.16 -60.70 52.14
N ARG A 594 -29.69 -59.57 52.61
CA ARG A 594 -31.14 -59.34 52.69
C ARG A 594 -31.79 -59.30 51.31
N LEU A 595 -32.96 -59.92 51.19
CA LEU A 595 -33.80 -59.78 50.01
C LEU A 595 -34.57 -58.46 50.08
N GLU A 596 -35.19 -58.05 48.97
CA GLU A 596 -36.12 -56.92 48.99
C GLU A 596 -37.18 -57.16 50.07
N GLN A 597 -37.46 -56.15 50.90
CA GLN A 597 -38.33 -56.29 52.08
C GLN A 597 -39.70 -56.88 51.73
N ASN A 598 -40.31 -56.49 50.62
CA ASN A 598 -41.59 -57.03 50.18
C ASN A 598 -41.50 -58.53 49.84
N LEU A 599 -40.39 -58.97 49.24
CA LEU A 599 -40.12 -60.37 48.92
C LEU A 599 -39.86 -61.20 50.18
N GLU A 600 -39.14 -60.67 51.18
CA GLU A 600 -38.97 -61.31 52.49
C GLU A 600 -40.33 -61.55 53.16
N ILE A 601 -41.23 -60.57 53.09
CA ILE A 601 -42.58 -60.69 53.65
C ILE A 601 -43.39 -61.75 52.94
N ALA A 602 -43.38 -61.74 51.60
CA ALA A 602 -44.12 -62.71 50.79
C ALA A 602 -43.64 -64.14 51.04
N LEU A 603 -42.31 -64.37 51.01
CA LEU A 603 -41.70 -65.68 51.26
C LEU A 603 -42.05 -66.21 52.65
N TYR A 604 -41.93 -65.38 53.69
CA TYR A 604 -42.32 -65.77 55.05
C TYR A 604 -43.78 -66.20 55.14
N ARG A 605 -44.69 -65.42 54.52
CA ARG A 605 -46.13 -65.74 54.51
C ARG A 605 -46.44 -67.02 53.74
N MET A 606 -45.73 -67.31 52.65
CA MET A 606 -45.90 -68.54 51.90
C MET A 606 -45.45 -69.77 52.69
N VAL A 607 -44.28 -69.71 53.35
CA VAL A 607 -43.81 -70.78 54.24
C VAL A 607 -44.75 -70.96 55.43
N GLN A 608 -45.18 -69.87 56.06
CA GLN A 608 -46.11 -69.91 57.19
C GLN A 608 -47.44 -70.59 56.81
N GLU A 609 -47.99 -70.28 55.64
CA GLU A 609 -49.21 -70.92 55.13
C GLU A 609 -48.99 -72.41 54.87
N ALA A 610 -47.86 -72.79 54.25
CA ALA A 610 -47.53 -74.19 54.00
C ALA A 610 -47.39 -74.99 55.30
N VAL A 611 -46.64 -74.48 56.27
CA VAL A 611 -46.50 -75.08 57.61
C VAL A 611 -47.85 -75.13 58.34
N SER A 612 -48.68 -74.09 58.22
CA SER A 612 -50.03 -74.10 58.82
C SER A 612 -50.93 -75.20 58.24
N ASN A 613 -50.85 -75.44 56.93
CA ASN A 613 -51.58 -76.51 56.27
C ASN A 613 -51.13 -77.89 56.76
N ILE A 614 -49.82 -78.08 56.94
CA ILE A 614 -49.26 -79.32 57.51
C ILE A 614 -49.81 -79.54 58.92
N LEU A 615 -49.73 -78.53 59.79
CA LEU A 615 -50.21 -78.61 61.17
C LEU A 615 -51.71 -78.94 61.28
N LYS A 616 -52.53 -78.43 60.36
CA LYS A 616 -53.99 -78.63 60.39
C LYS A 616 -54.44 -79.93 59.72
N HIS A 617 -53.69 -80.43 58.74
CA HIS A 617 -54.22 -81.43 57.81
C HIS A 617 -53.33 -82.65 57.57
N ALA A 618 -52.05 -82.63 57.91
CA ALA A 618 -51.12 -83.68 57.51
C ALA A 618 -50.93 -84.79 58.57
N GLU A 619 -51.12 -84.50 59.87
CA GLU A 619 -50.72 -85.42 60.96
C GLU A 619 -49.25 -85.87 60.84
N ALA A 620 -48.39 -84.99 60.29
CA ALA A 620 -46.97 -85.24 60.10
C ALA A 620 -46.22 -85.31 61.44
N ARG A 621 -45.13 -86.07 61.47
CA ARG A 621 -44.15 -86.10 62.57
C ARG A 621 -42.88 -85.34 62.21
N HIS A 622 -42.53 -85.26 60.93
CA HIS A 622 -41.34 -84.56 60.45
C HIS A 622 -41.73 -83.57 59.36
N VAL A 623 -41.18 -82.36 59.46
CA VAL A 623 -41.37 -81.28 58.50
C VAL A 623 -40.00 -80.73 58.14
N SER A 624 -39.66 -80.71 56.85
CA SER A 624 -38.43 -80.10 56.37
C SER A 624 -38.77 -78.83 55.61
N VAL A 625 -38.14 -77.72 55.99
CA VAL A 625 -38.19 -76.46 55.24
C VAL A 625 -36.80 -76.11 54.77
N GLN A 626 -36.62 -76.09 53.46
CA GLN A 626 -35.37 -75.69 52.83
C GLN A 626 -35.57 -74.39 52.06
N VAL A 627 -34.70 -73.40 52.29
CA VAL A 627 -34.68 -72.16 51.51
C VAL A 627 -33.29 -71.97 50.94
N THR A 628 -33.20 -71.95 49.60
CA THR A 628 -31.95 -71.83 48.87
C THR A 628 -31.99 -70.62 47.95
N ARG A 629 -31.06 -69.69 48.12
CA ARG A 629 -30.79 -68.63 47.13
C ARG A 629 -29.65 -69.08 46.22
N SER A 630 -29.93 -69.17 44.92
CA SER A 630 -28.96 -69.54 43.90
C SER A 630 -28.91 -68.46 42.82
N GLY A 631 -27.94 -67.54 42.90
CA GLY A 631 -27.68 -66.50 41.91
C GLY A 631 -28.90 -65.63 41.55
N LYS A 632 -29.69 -66.08 40.57
CA LYS A 632 -30.85 -65.39 39.99
C LYS A 632 -32.21 -65.94 40.43
N SER A 633 -32.29 -66.81 41.43
CA SER A 633 -33.57 -67.24 41.99
C SER A 633 -33.49 -67.61 43.48
N VAL A 634 -34.63 -67.58 44.14
CA VAL A 634 -34.86 -68.12 45.48
C VAL A 634 -35.82 -69.29 45.35
N ASN A 635 -35.39 -70.45 45.83
CA ASN A 635 -36.18 -71.66 45.87
C ASN A 635 -36.53 -72.00 47.32
N VAL A 636 -37.80 -72.30 47.57
CA VAL A 636 -38.31 -72.76 48.86
C VAL A 636 -38.94 -74.13 48.66
N MET A 637 -38.54 -75.08 49.48
CA MET A 637 -39.12 -76.41 49.55
C MET A 637 -39.68 -76.64 50.95
N VAL A 638 -40.93 -77.08 51.04
CA VAL A 638 -41.58 -77.50 52.29
C VAL A 638 -42.08 -78.92 52.10
N GLU A 639 -41.56 -79.86 52.89
CA GLU A 639 -41.87 -81.29 52.82
C GLU A 639 -42.39 -81.80 54.18
N ASP A 640 -43.42 -82.65 54.16
CA ASP A 640 -43.96 -83.33 55.34
C ASP A 640 -44.10 -84.84 55.12
N ASP A 641 -43.98 -85.63 56.19
CA ASP A 641 -44.15 -87.09 56.20
C ASP A 641 -45.59 -87.56 56.52
N GLY A 642 -46.57 -86.65 56.40
CA GLY A 642 -47.95 -86.88 56.81
C GLY A 642 -48.78 -87.70 55.81
N ARG A 643 -50.10 -87.69 56.03
CA ARG A 643 -51.05 -88.53 55.28
C ARG A 643 -51.19 -88.17 53.79
N GLY A 644 -50.69 -87.01 53.36
CA GLY A 644 -50.85 -86.50 51.99
C GLY A 644 -52.33 -86.35 51.57
N PHE A 645 -52.57 -85.94 50.32
CA PHE A 645 -53.92 -85.81 49.77
C PHE A 645 -53.95 -86.11 48.27
N ASP A 646 -55.16 -86.30 47.71
CA ASP A 646 -55.36 -86.44 46.27
C ASP A 646 -55.53 -85.04 45.64
N PRO A 647 -54.57 -84.56 44.83
CA PRO A 647 -54.63 -83.23 44.23
C PRO A 647 -55.84 -83.02 43.30
N SER A 648 -56.42 -84.10 42.77
CA SER A 648 -57.57 -84.05 41.86
C SER A 648 -58.91 -83.87 42.57
N LYS A 649 -58.97 -84.18 43.88
CA LYS A 649 -60.19 -84.10 44.71
C LYS A 649 -60.15 -82.95 45.73
N ALA A 650 -58.99 -82.34 45.92
CA ALA A 650 -58.88 -81.10 46.68
C ALA A 650 -59.39 -79.94 45.81
N ALA A 651 -60.61 -79.46 46.07
CA ALA A 651 -61.01 -78.13 45.60
C ALA A 651 -59.92 -77.14 46.05
N GLU A 652 -59.52 -76.20 45.19
CA GLU A 652 -58.50 -75.18 45.49
C GLU A 652 -58.82 -74.49 46.82
N GLY A 653 -58.32 -75.06 47.92
CA GLY A 653 -58.52 -74.52 49.25
C GLY A 653 -57.82 -73.19 49.31
N MET A 654 -58.43 -72.21 49.96
CA MET A 654 -57.93 -70.83 50.06
C MET A 654 -56.42 -70.76 50.38
N GLY A 655 -55.88 -71.71 51.15
CA GLY A 655 -54.44 -71.77 51.47
C GLY A 655 -53.52 -71.99 50.27
N THR A 656 -53.80 -72.95 49.38
CA THR A 656 -52.93 -73.23 48.21
C THR A 656 -53.07 -72.17 47.10
N GLY A 657 -54.26 -71.60 46.96
CA GLY A 657 -54.50 -70.45 46.08
C GLY A 657 -53.70 -69.22 46.50
N ASN A 658 -53.70 -68.90 47.79
CA ASN A 658 -52.96 -67.76 48.35
C ASN A 658 -51.45 -67.88 48.17
N ILE A 659 -50.87 -69.08 48.28
CA ILE A 659 -49.44 -69.31 48.01
C ILE A 659 -49.13 -69.04 46.53
N ARG A 660 -49.97 -69.56 45.62
CA ARG A 660 -49.78 -69.40 44.17
C ARG A 660 -50.00 -67.96 43.70
N GLU A 661 -50.95 -67.23 44.28
CA GLU A 661 -51.20 -65.81 43.99
C GLU A 661 -50.02 -64.93 44.42
N ARG A 662 -49.52 -65.12 45.65
CA ARG A 662 -48.36 -64.38 46.15
C ARG A 662 -47.08 -64.67 45.37
N ALA A 663 -46.88 -65.92 44.94
CA ALA A 663 -45.74 -66.24 44.09
C ALA A 663 -45.82 -65.51 42.73
N ARG A 664 -47.02 -65.37 42.15
CA ARG A 664 -47.22 -64.67 40.87
C ARG A 664 -46.91 -63.18 40.94
N GLU A 665 -47.14 -62.51 42.08
CA GLU A 665 -46.77 -61.10 42.26
C GLU A 665 -45.27 -60.85 42.04
N PHE A 666 -44.44 -61.87 42.27
CA PHE A 666 -42.99 -61.85 42.06
C PHE A 666 -42.54 -62.66 40.85
N ASN A 667 -43.43 -62.90 39.88
CA ASN A 667 -43.18 -63.74 38.70
C ASN A 667 -42.68 -65.16 39.02
N GLY A 668 -42.99 -65.67 40.21
CA GLY A 668 -42.62 -66.99 40.68
C GLY A 668 -43.61 -68.10 40.30
N SER A 669 -43.18 -69.34 40.47
CA SER A 669 -43.96 -70.55 40.19
C SER A 669 -44.07 -71.45 41.43
N VAL A 670 -45.19 -72.19 41.53
CA VAL A 670 -45.46 -73.08 42.66
C VAL A 670 -45.89 -74.44 42.14
N ALA A 671 -45.17 -75.49 42.57
CA ALA A 671 -45.49 -76.88 42.34
C ALA A 671 -45.84 -77.56 43.66
N ILE A 672 -46.93 -78.34 43.68
CA ILE A 672 -47.34 -79.13 44.85
C ILE A 672 -47.44 -80.58 44.39
N ASP A 673 -46.67 -81.46 45.02
CA ASP A 673 -46.76 -82.91 44.82
C ASP A 673 -47.27 -83.55 46.11
N ALA A 674 -48.41 -84.21 46.03
CA ALA A 674 -49.05 -84.87 47.16
C ALA A 674 -49.70 -86.17 46.68
N ARG A 675 -49.59 -87.23 47.49
CA ARG A 675 -50.33 -88.48 47.27
C ARG A 675 -50.81 -89.03 48.61
N PRO A 676 -52.00 -89.66 48.66
CA PRO A 676 -52.45 -90.34 49.87
C PRO A 676 -51.41 -91.35 50.37
N GLY A 677 -50.97 -91.18 51.61
CA GLY A 677 -49.98 -92.01 52.31
C GLY A 677 -48.50 -91.65 52.07
N ARG A 678 -48.18 -90.56 51.36
CA ARG A 678 -46.79 -90.21 50.98
C ARG A 678 -46.37 -88.77 51.31
N GLY A 679 -47.07 -88.08 52.21
CA GLY A 679 -46.76 -86.70 52.56
C GLY A 679 -47.13 -85.67 51.49
N THR A 680 -46.67 -84.43 51.69
CA THR A 680 -46.82 -83.31 50.76
C THR A 680 -45.47 -82.64 50.55
N ILE A 681 -45.17 -82.26 49.30
CA ILE A 681 -44.04 -81.42 48.93
C ILE A 681 -44.58 -80.17 48.24
N VAL A 682 -44.23 -79.00 48.77
CA VAL A 682 -44.52 -77.69 48.19
C VAL A 682 -43.21 -77.04 47.76
N SER A 683 -43.04 -76.85 46.46
CA SER A 683 -41.88 -76.18 45.87
C SER A 683 -42.29 -74.82 45.31
N ILE A 684 -41.59 -73.76 45.72
CA ILE A 684 -41.82 -72.38 45.30
C ILE A 684 -40.51 -71.87 44.70
N ASP A 685 -40.57 -71.36 43.47
CA ASP A 685 -39.41 -70.78 42.79
C ASP A 685 -39.70 -69.34 42.40
N ILE A 686 -38.84 -68.40 42.84
CA ILE A 686 -38.98 -66.97 42.57
C ILE A 686 -37.72 -66.45 41.88
N PRO A 687 -37.81 -65.91 40.66
CA PRO A 687 -36.68 -65.28 40.00
C PRO A 687 -36.30 -63.95 40.67
N LEU A 688 -35.01 -63.73 40.88
CA LEU A 688 -34.44 -62.46 41.32
C LEU A 688 -34.02 -61.67 40.07
N ALA A 689 -34.52 -60.43 39.95
CA ALA A 689 -34.31 -59.55 38.79
C ALA A 689 -32.85 -59.06 38.65
#